data_AF-A0A2V2S3A2-F1
#
_entry.id   AF-A0A2V2S3A2-F1
#
_cell.length_a   1.000
_cell.length_b   1.000
_cell.length_c   1.000
_cell.angle_alpha   90.00
_cell.angle_beta   90.00
_cell.angle_gamma   90.00
#
_symmetry.space_group_name_H-M   'P 1'
#
loop_
_entity.id
_entity.type
_entity.pdbx_description
1 polymer ?
#
loop_
_entity_poly.entity_id
_entity_poly.type
_entity_poly.pdbx_seq_one_letter_code
_entity_poly.pdbx_strand_id
1 'polypeptide(L)'
;MGGLGGNGGTGGTGELNGGNGGNGAKGGDAFGGAIYHQGTSLFVTNCTFSGNTVVGGSGGNGGTNGTGAVDGLGGTPAAGGAAWGAGIYNVYNTNGSQSVQVLSSTFSGNAARAGSGGSGIGKSQNGNGITGANGGNCFGGAICALGALLNVTNCTLFTNTASGGTGGGGGAGSANAGNGGNGGSGSGGGIYSTTGIVWVVSSTIASGAAIGGTGGAAGSTGAGGTQGSTGAAHGGGIANGSGTFNLQNSILSTNRLGLNANGTIVNVAHNLSTDTTPTGSSWTSSQKSYPLLAPLANNGGPTKTMALLYTTNPAYAQIPASDGFPTNDQRGLPRPGLGKTQADIGAYEVSPPSITGPPQYQHPINGGSVVFSIGVNGDSPLSYQWRFNGTNIPGATKSTYSVASVTNGNVGPYSVRVTNTFGTNFSLSTNVLFAPSIISPPTNQTAQAGDTVSFGAAWAGDLSGVTNWWIGTNITGATGITNGSSLNPLTINIYTNAFTLPNVQLSNAGPYSFIVGNNFGAVTSSFALTIQAPLQIISAPTNVAVAEGSDATFRVVATGSGLTYQWQANGVPTGVTQSSYTRPQVMPSDAGNYTVTVGSPNGNATRSANLTVVVRPGLTNQPSSPTSTQGQSVTFYAYAIGAYVTNSTSGVPGTTNAPLSYQWQHNGTNVAGATSSAVTLTNVGPADAGGYSVFLSNLAGSTSNLVALLTVAVPPAIATPPHSVTVVQGQNTNFSVTAIGAYTPSGPVAGTADFPLSYQWKYYGTNVPAATAAVLSITNAQRANVGPYSVQITNLLGATNSAPATLTIVSPPIIFNRTTNVLTLIVFTASNLTYTLQDNTDITSSSWNTVATQNSPTNAFWTNTFYFTNPPTRFFRIMTP
;
A
#
# COMPACT_ATOMS: atom_id res chain seq x y z
N MET A 1 61.77 12.57 42.77
CA MET A 1 62.83 12.72 43.79
C MET A 1 62.27 12.31 45.14
N GLY A 2 63.07 11.70 46.01
CA GLY A 2 62.69 11.44 47.40
C GLY A 2 62.76 12.72 48.23
N GLY A 3 61.90 12.83 49.25
CA GLY A 3 61.89 13.98 50.15
C GLY A 3 63.19 14.08 50.96
N LEU A 4 63.68 15.29 51.17
CA LEU A 4 64.82 15.51 52.06
C LEU A 4 64.41 15.25 53.51
N GLY A 5 65.27 14.57 54.25
CA GLY A 5 65.11 14.42 55.69
C GLY A 5 65.27 15.76 56.39
N GLY A 6 64.33 16.12 57.26
CA GLY A 6 64.46 17.30 58.12
C GLY A 6 65.66 17.16 59.06
N ASN A 7 66.38 18.26 59.27
CA ASN A 7 67.45 18.31 60.27
C ASN A 7 66.86 18.35 61.68
N GLY A 8 67.57 17.74 62.61
CA GLY A 8 67.24 17.86 64.03
C GLY A 8 67.42 19.27 64.54
N GLY A 9 66.49 19.74 65.38
CA GLY A 9 66.62 21.03 66.07
C GLY A 9 67.79 21.05 67.06
N THR A 10 68.38 22.22 67.28
CA THR A 10 69.45 22.39 68.27
C THR A 10 68.90 22.31 69.69
N GLY A 11 69.61 21.62 70.58
CA GLY A 11 69.28 21.62 72.01
C GLY A 11 69.44 23.01 72.63
N GLY A 12 68.53 23.39 73.53
CA GLY A 12 68.57 24.68 74.23
C GLY A 12 69.70 24.79 75.27
N THR A 13 70.15 26.01 75.56
CA THR A 13 71.18 26.28 76.57
C THR A 13 70.58 26.34 77.98
N GLY A 14 71.24 25.74 78.97
CA GLY A 14 70.81 25.78 80.37
C GLY A 14 71.99 25.94 81.33
N GLU A 15 71.75 26.52 82.51
CA GLU A 15 72.83 26.79 83.49
C GLU A 15 73.44 25.51 84.07
N LEU A 16 72.62 24.47 84.31
CA LEU A 16 73.07 23.18 84.86
C LEU A 16 73.12 22.08 83.80
N ASN A 17 72.04 21.90 83.03
CA ASN A 17 71.95 20.87 81.99
C ASN A 17 71.55 21.50 80.65
N GLY A 18 72.32 21.22 79.60
CA GLY A 18 71.95 21.54 78.23
C GLY A 18 70.84 20.62 77.70
N GLY A 19 69.98 21.13 76.82
CA GLY A 19 68.95 20.34 76.13
C GLY A 19 69.54 19.39 75.09
N ASN A 20 68.86 18.27 74.81
CA ASN A 20 69.26 17.35 73.76
C ASN A 20 68.93 17.92 72.37
N GLY A 21 69.82 17.69 71.40
CA GLY A 21 69.55 17.92 69.99
C GLY A 21 68.51 16.94 69.46
N GLY A 22 67.67 17.40 68.53
CA GLY A 22 66.71 16.55 67.83
C GLY A 22 67.40 15.60 66.86
N ASN A 23 66.78 14.46 66.56
CA ASN A 23 67.27 13.53 65.55
C ASN A 23 66.95 14.01 64.14
N GLY A 24 67.82 13.71 63.18
CA GLY A 24 67.52 13.90 61.76
C GLY A 24 66.48 12.89 61.27
N ALA A 25 65.71 13.25 60.24
CA ALA A 25 64.78 12.33 59.58
C ALA A 25 65.45 11.60 58.40
N LYS A 26 65.06 10.35 58.14
CA LYS A 26 65.56 9.57 57.00
C LYS A 26 65.21 10.28 55.68
N GLY A 27 66.15 10.30 54.74
CA GLY A 27 65.85 10.70 53.37
C GLY A 27 64.85 9.75 52.72
N GLY A 28 63.88 10.28 51.98
CA GLY A 28 62.86 9.49 51.29
C GLY A 28 63.48 8.64 50.19
N ASP A 29 63.08 7.37 50.11
CA ASP A 29 63.46 6.51 48.98
C ASP A 29 62.75 6.98 47.70
N ALA A 30 63.38 6.74 46.54
CA ALA A 30 62.84 7.15 45.25
C ALA A 30 62.81 5.97 44.27
N PHE A 31 61.71 5.83 43.55
CA PHE A 31 61.41 4.68 42.71
C PHE A 31 61.05 5.12 41.28
N GLY A 32 61.72 4.56 40.27
CA GLY A 32 61.47 4.74 38.84
C GLY A 32 61.88 6.09 38.28
N GLY A 33 61.47 6.38 37.04
CA GLY A 33 61.61 7.70 36.43
C GLY A 33 60.65 7.84 35.25
N ALA A 34 60.81 7.02 34.22
CA ALA A 34 59.86 6.97 33.11
C ALA A 34 58.67 6.03 33.37
N ILE A 35 58.94 4.82 33.88
CA ILE A 35 57.90 3.82 34.15
C ILE A 35 58.09 3.24 35.55
N TYR A 36 56.99 3.25 36.30
CA TYR A 36 56.83 2.54 37.56
C TYR A 36 55.72 1.48 37.38
N HIS A 37 56.04 0.20 37.57
CA HIS A 37 55.11 -0.90 37.29
C HIS A 37 54.92 -1.83 38.50
N GLN A 38 53.64 -2.08 38.84
CA GLN A 38 53.20 -3.07 39.85
C GLN A 38 52.17 -4.09 39.30
N GLY A 39 51.78 -3.98 38.02
CA GLY A 39 50.76 -4.81 37.40
C GLY A 39 51.20 -6.25 37.13
N THR A 40 50.36 -7.04 36.45
CA THR A 40 50.67 -8.44 36.08
C THR A 40 51.54 -8.55 34.83
N SER A 41 51.39 -7.65 33.86
CA SER A 41 52.18 -7.67 32.63
C SER A 41 52.50 -6.26 32.12
N LEU A 42 53.76 -6.05 31.74
CA LEU A 42 54.23 -4.84 31.05
C LEU A 42 54.85 -5.23 29.70
N PHE A 43 54.35 -4.64 28.62
CA PHE A 43 54.92 -4.80 27.28
C PHE A 43 55.40 -3.43 26.77
N VAL A 44 56.71 -3.31 26.54
CA VAL A 44 57.37 -2.10 26.02
C VAL A 44 58.00 -2.48 24.69
N THR A 45 57.59 -1.84 23.61
CA THR A 45 58.11 -2.10 22.26
C THR A 45 58.40 -0.80 21.54
N ASN A 46 59.50 -0.72 20.80
CA ASN A 46 59.79 0.41 19.90
C ASN A 46 59.87 1.76 20.63
N CYS A 47 60.38 1.77 21.86
CA CYS A 47 60.44 2.94 22.73
C CYS A 47 61.87 3.46 22.93
N THR A 48 62.02 4.77 23.18
CA THR A 48 63.27 5.37 23.64
C THR A 48 63.08 6.03 25.00
N PHE A 49 63.85 5.59 26.00
CA PHE A 49 63.94 6.15 27.34
C PHE A 49 65.28 6.86 27.48
N SER A 50 65.28 8.20 27.43
CA SER A 50 66.53 8.95 27.49
C SER A 50 66.52 10.04 28.56
N GLY A 51 67.62 10.14 29.32
CA GLY A 51 67.83 11.21 30.29
C GLY A 51 66.96 11.14 31.55
N ASN A 52 66.26 10.03 31.79
CA ASN A 52 65.41 9.90 32.98
C ASN A 52 66.28 9.79 34.24
N THR A 53 65.88 10.49 35.31
CA THR A 53 66.67 10.51 36.55
C THR A 53 65.80 10.23 37.76
N VAL A 54 66.26 9.35 38.65
CA VAL A 54 65.72 9.24 40.01
C VAL A 54 66.77 9.61 41.03
N VAL A 55 66.34 10.38 42.03
CA VAL A 55 67.21 10.85 43.12
C VAL A 55 66.57 10.55 44.46
N GLY A 56 67.24 9.76 45.30
CA GLY A 56 66.86 9.52 46.69
C GLY A 56 67.10 10.78 47.55
N GLY A 57 66.25 11.00 48.55
CA GLY A 57 66.36 12.15 49.44
C GLY A 57 67.60 12.03 50.34
N SER A 58 68.26 13.15 50.65
CA SER A 58 69.35 13.15 51.62
C SER A 58 68.80 13.00 53.03
N GLY A 59 69.51 12.27 53.89
CA GLY A 59 69.18 12.15 55.30
C GLY A 59 69.44 13.44 56.07
N GLY A 60 68.61 13.72 57.07
CA GLY A 60 68.76 14.88 57.93
C GLY A 60 69.98 14.76 58.85
N ASN A 61 70.65 15.88 59.10
CA ASN A 61 71.69 15.99 60.10
C ASN A 61 71.10 15.85 61.51
N GLY A 62 71.87 15.31 62.44
CA GLY A 62 71.54 15.39 63.86
C GLY A 62 71.66 16.83 64.36
N GLY A 63 70.79 17.24 65.30
CA GLY A 63 70.88 18.55 65.94
C GLY A 63 72.05 18.63 66.93
N THR A 64 72.65 19.81 67.10
CA THR A 64 73.69 20.01 68.13
C THR A 64 73.13 19.80 69.53
N ASN A 65 73.95 19.28 70.44
CA ASN A 65 73.65 19.35 71.86
C ASN A 65 73.59 20.81 72.35
N GLY A 66 72.69 21.09 73.29
CA GLY A 66 72.70 22.34 74.05
C GLY A 66 73.83 22.39 75.07
N THR A 67 74.26 23.59 75.44
CA THR A 67 75.38 23.81 76.38
C THR A 67 74.89 24.00 77.82
N GLY A 68 75.63 23.44 78.78
CA GLY A 68 75.43 23.64 80.23
C GLY A 68 76.61 23.09 81.04
N ALA A 69 76.53 23.08 82.38
CA ALA A 69 77.56 22.42 83.20
C ALA A 69 77.72 20.94 82.86
N VAL A 70 76.61 20.28 82.50
CA VAL A 70 76.57 19.04 81.73
C VAL A 70 75.90 19.33 80.39
N ASP A 71 76.64 19.13 79.30
CA ASP A 71 76.11 19.30 77.94
C ASP A 71 75.00 18.28 77.64
N GLY A 72 74.02 18.68 76.83
CA GLY A 72 73.02 17.74 76.31
C GLY A 72 73.59 16.70 75.36
N LEU A 73 72.75 15.78 74.88
CA LEU A 73 73.13 14.82 73.82
C LEU A 73 72.98 15.43 72.44
N GLY A 74 73.95 15.21 71.56
CA GLY A 74 73.80 15.46 70.12
C GLY A 74 72.75 14.53 69.51
N GLY A 75 71.96 15.03 68.58
CA GLY A 75 70.97 14.25 67.87
C GLY A 75 71.61 13.24 66.91
N THR A 76 70.91 12.14 66.65
CA THR A 76 71.38 11.14 65.69
C THR A 76 71.11 11.59 64.25
N PRO A 77 72.10 11.55 63.34
CA PRO A 77 71.84 11.76 61.92
C PRO A 77 71.12 10.57 61.31
N ALA A 78 70.48 10.79 60.17
CA ALA A 78 69.72 9.76 59.48
C ALA A 78 70.30 9.41 58.11
N ALA A 79 70.03 8.17 57.69
CA ALA A 79 70.54 7.65 56.42
C ALA A 79 69.90 8.35 55.21
N GLY A 80 70.65 8.36 54.10
CA GLY A 80 70.13 8.77 52.80
C GLY A 80 69.13 7.77 52.25
N GLY A 81 68.17 8.26 51.47
CA GLY A 81 67.17 7.45 50.79
C GLY A 81 67.75 6.69 49.61
N ALA A 82 67.25 5.48 49.37
CA ALA A 82 67.64 4.65 48.24
C ALA A 82 67.05 5.16 46.92
N ALA A 83 67.63 4.74 45.81
CA ALA A 83 67.16 5.06 44.46
C ALA A 83 67.03 3.77 43.63
N TRP A 84 65.87 3.58 42.99
CA TRP A 84 65.53 2.33 42.30
C TRP A 84 65.07 2.58 40.86
N GLY A 85 65.88 2.22 39.88
CA GLY A 85 65.63 2.42 38.45
C GLY A 85 65.61 3.90 38.06
N ALA A 86 65.59 4.16 36.75
CA ALA A 86 65.28 5.49 36.22
C ALA A 86 64.55 5.41 34.86
N GLY A 87 64.87 4.43 34.01
CA GLY A 87 63.99 4.06 32.89
C GLY A 87 62.75 3.31 33.38
N ILE A 88 62.89 2.02 33.71
CA ILE A 88 61.82 1.17 34.22
C ILE A 88 62.16 0.72 35.64
N TYR A 89 61.20 0.87 36.54
CA TYR A 89 61.19 0.21 37.84
C TYR A 89 60.00 -0.73 37.95
N ASN A 90 60.28 -2.03 38.03
CA ASN A 90 59.29 -3.09 38.22
C ASN A 90 59.36 -3.63 39.65
N VAL A 91 58.26 -3.46 40.38
CA VAL A 91 58.10 -3.94 41.76
C VAL A 91 57.70 -5.41 41.76
N TYR A 92 58.21 -6.14 42.76
CA TYR A 92 57.84 -7.53 43.00
C TYR A 92 56.39 -7.64 43.50
N ASN A 93 55.55 -8.39 42.80
CA ASN A 93 54.22 -8.76 43.27
C ASN A 93 54.22 -10.21 43.78
N THR A 94 53.88 -10.38 45.05
CA THR A 94 53.82 -11.69 45.73
C THR A 94 52.61 -12.54 45.33
N ASN A 95 51.64 -11.98 44.58
CA ASN A 95 50.32 -12.58 44.36
C ASN A 95 50.11 -13.15 42.94
N GLY A 96 51.14 -13.24 42.09
CA GLY A 96 51.01 -13.84 40.75
C GLY A 96 52.28 -13.84 39.90
N SER A 97 52.25 -14.54 38.76
CA SER A 97 53.34 -14.52 37.76
C SER A 97 53.37 -13.18 37.02
N GLN A 98 54.31 -12.31 37.38
CA GLN A 98 54.56 -11.07 36.64
C GLN A 98 55.50 -11.28 35.45
N SER A 99 55.18 -10.65 34.32
CA SER A 99 56.01 -10.66 33.11
C SER A 99 56.25 -9.25 32.57
N VAL A 100 57.52 -8.87 32.41
CA VAL A 100 57.94 -7.63 31.77
C VAL A 100 58.67 -7.99 30.49
N GLN A 101 58.14 -7.55 29.36
CA GLN A 101 58.72 -7.73 28.05
C GLN A 101 59.13 -6.36 27.51
N VAL A 102 60.42 -6.18 27.26
CA VAL A 102 61.02 -4.98 26.68
C VAL A 102 61.65 -5.40 25.37
N LEU A 103 61.17 -4.85 24.28
CA LEU A 103 61.53 -5.25 22.94
C LEU A 103 61.92 -4.04 22.12
N SER A 104 62.96 -4.15 21.28
CA SER A 104 63.32 -3.14 20.27
C SER A 104 63.26 -1.73 20.87
N SER A 105 63.95 -1.53 21.99
CA SER A 105 63.85 -0.28 22.76
C SER A 105 65.23 0.22 23.20
N THR A 106 65.37 1.54 23.29
CA THR A 106 66.63 2.21 23.64
C THR A 106 66.53 2.84 25.02
N PHE A 107 67.52 2.61 25.88
CA PHE A 107 67.69 3.30 27.16
C PHE A 107 69.02 4.06 27.14
N SER A 108 68.99 5.39 27.09
CA SER A 108 70.21 6.19 26.95
C SER A 108 70.33 7.28 28.03
N GLY A 109 71.40 7.23 28.83
CA GLY A 109 71.71 8.29 29.81
C GLY A 109 70.74 8.38 30.98
N ASN A 110 70.08 7.29 31.34
CA ASN A 110 69.19 7.25 32.50
C ASN A 110 70.01 7.07 33.79
N ALA A 111 69.67 7.77 34.86
CA ALA A 111 70.48 7.85 36.08
C ALA A 111 69.66 7.64 37.36
N ALA A 112 70.01 6.62 38.14
CA ALA A 112 69.57 6.51 39.51
C ALA A 112 70.68 6.99 40.46
N ARG A 113 70.32 7.83 41.44
CA ARG A 113 71.25 8.46 42.38
C ARG A 113 70.67 8.41 43.78
N ALA A 114 71.29 7.68 44.69
CA ALA A 114 70.81 7.63 46.07
C ALA A 114 71.21 8.89 46.86
N GLY A 115 70.45 9.18 47.93
CA GLY A 115 70.68 10.35 48.76
C GLY A 115 71.88 10.20 49.69
N SER A 116 72.50 11.32 50.08
CA SER A 116 73.60 11.32 51.04
C SER A 116 73.11 11.07 52.46
N GLY A 117 73.95 10.47 53.31
CA GLY A 117 73.70 10.37 54.75
C GLY A 117 73.83 11.72 55.44
N GLY A 118 73.04 11.93 56.50
CA GLY A 118 73.16 13.09 57.36
C GLY A 118 74.48 13.08 58.14
N SER A 119 75.06 14.26 58.36
CA SER A 119 76.26 14.42 59.19
C SER A 119 75.90 14.38 60.66
N GLY A 120 76.73 13.71 61.46
CA GLY A 120 76.67 13.79 62.90
C GLY A 120 77.14 15.16 63.34
N ILE A 121 76.31 15.90 64.08
CA ILE A 121 76.67 17.21 64.60
C ILE A 121 76.59 17.16 66.13
N GLY A 122 77.65 17.60 66.82
CA GLY A 122 77.76 17.54 68.27
C GLY A 122 78.37 16.24 68.81
N LYS A 123 78.20 16.01 70.12
CA LYS A 123 78.84 14.92 70.87
C LYS A 123 77.85 14.16 71.77
N SER A 124 78.21 12.93 72.15
CA SER A 124 77.50 12.11 73.14
C SER A 124 77.87 12.52 74.57
N GLN A 125 77.18 11.95 75.57
CA GLN A 125 77.44 12.19 77.00
C GLN A 125 78.88 11.88 77.42
N ASN A 126 79.56 10.96 76.71
CA ASN A 126 80.95 10.60 76.99
C ASN A 126 81.95 11.49 76.24
N GLY A 127 81.50 12.58 75.60
CA GLY A 127 82.33 13.49 74.82
C GLY A 127 82.77 12.95 73.47
N ASN A 128 82.21 11.83 72.99
CA ASN A 128 82.52 11.30 71.66
C ASN A 128 81.68 12.00 70.60
N GLY A 129 82.28 12.39 69.47
CA GLY A 129 81.55 12.94 68.33
C GLY A 129 80.51 11.96 67.80
N ILE A 130 79.37 12.48 67.33
CA ILE A 130 78.30 11.64 66.77
C ILE A 130 78.73 11.09 65.41
N THR A 131 78.58 9.78 65.19
CA THR A 131 78.89 9.12 63.92
C THR A 131 77.95 9.57 62.81
N GLY A 132 78.49 9.87 61.63
CA GLY A 132 77.71 10.21 60.45
C GLY A 132 76.87 9.04 59.94
N ALA A 133 75.74 9.32 59.31
CA ALA A 133 74.85 8.28 58.79
C ALA A 133 75.30 7.78 57.41
N ASN A 134 74.89 6.56 57.06
CA ASN A 134 75.24 5.97 55.78
C ASN A 134 74.50 6.64 54.62
N GLY A 135 75.15 6.70 53.45
CA GLY A 135 74.49 7.04 52.19
C GLY A 135 73.52 5.95 51.74
N GLY A 136 72.52 6.32 50.95
CA GLY A 136 71.54 5.38 50.41
C GLY A 136 72.14 4.49 49.32
N ASN A 137 71.56 3.30 49.15
CA ASN A 137 71.92 2.38 48.06
C ASN A 137 71.15 2.69 46.78
N CYS A 138 71.75 2.38 45.64
CA CYS A 138 71.20 2.63 44.32
C CYS A 138 71.17 1.35 43.48
N PHE A 139 70.05 1.13 42.79
CA PHE A 139 69.76 -0.09 42.05
C PHE A 139 69.18 0.23 40.67
N GLY A 140 69.81 -0.27 39.60
CA GLY A 140 69.39 0.03 38.24
C GLY A 140 69.82 1.42 37.77
N GLY A 141 69.69 1.66 36.47
CA GLY A 141 69.70 3.00 35.87
C GLY A 141 68.78 3.00 34.64
N ALA A 142 68.94 2.01 33.76
CA ALA A 142 67.92 1.74 32.74
C ALA A 142 66.75 0.96 33.32
N ILE A 143 66.98 -0.24 33.86
CA ILE A 143 65.92 -1.15 34.31
C ILE A 143 66.27 -1.70 35.69
N CYS A 144 65.33 -1.62 36.62
CA CYS A 144 65.38 -2.31 37.91
C CYS A 144 64.15 -3.21 38.03
N ALA A 145 64.34 -4.53 38.10
CA ALA A 145 63.26 -5.51 38.17
C ALA A 145 63.37 -6.40 39.40
N LEU A 146 62.37 -6.34 40.28
CA LEU A 146 62.32 -7.15 41.49
C LEU A 146 61.41 -8.36 41.24
N GLY A 147 62.00 -9.57 41.12
CA GLY A 147 61.31 -10.86 41.18
C GLY A 147 60.31 -11.25 40.07
N ALA A 148 60.20 -10.50 38.97
CA ALA A 148 59.38 -10.86 37.80
C ALA A 148 60.18 -11.62 36.72
N LEU A 149 59.48 -12.26 35.77
CA LEU A 149 60.10 -12.65 34.50
C LEU A 149 60.37 -11.37 33.70
N LEU A 150 61.64 -11.07 33.41
CA LEU A 150 62.04 -9.93 32.58
C LEU A 150 62.67 -10.44 31.29
N ASN A 151 62.04 -10.16 30.15
CA ASN A 151 62.60 -10.43 28.82
C ASN A 151 62.99 -9.09 28.19
N VAL A 152 64.27 -8.89 27.93
CA VAL A 152 64.84 -7.74 27.22
C VAL A 152 65.40 -8.24 25.89
N THR A 153 64.72 -7.92 24.80
CA THR A 153 65.04 -8.42 23.46
C THR A 153 65.32 -7.26 22.53
N ASN A 154 66.38 -7.31 21.72
CA ASN A 154 66.73 -6.27 20.74
C ASN A 154 66.88 -4.86 21.32
N CYS A 155 67.29 -4.74 22.58
CA CYS A 155 67.37 -3.44 23.24
C CYS A 155 68.79 -2.89 23.24
N THR A 156 68.92 -1.56 23.24
CA THR A 156 70.20 -0.87 23.43
C THR A 156 70.19 -0.08 24.72
N LEU A 157 71.03 -0.43 25.69
CA LEU A 157 71.17 0.25 26.97
C LEU A 157 72.53 0.95 27.02
N PHE A 158 72.53 2.26 26.80
CA PHE A 158 73.73 3.07 26.67
C PHE A 158 73.86 4.13 27.77
N THR A 159 75.06 4.33 28.34
CA THR A 159 75.38 5.43 29.29
C THR A 159 74.52 5.54 30.55
N ASN A 160 73.81 4.48 30.93
CA ASN A 160 72.95 4.47 32.11
C ASN A 160 73.76 4.29 33.40
N THR A 161 73.36 4.94 34.49
CA THR A 161 74.17 5.02 35.72
C THR A 161 73.38 4.69 36.98
N ALA A 162 74.00 3.94 37.89
CA ALA A 162 73.54 3.73 39.25
C ALA A 162 74.60 4.28 40.23
N SER A 163 74.27 5.30 41.01
CA SER A 163 75.19 5.94 41.95
C SER A 163 74.68 5.86 43.38
N GLY A 164 75.45 5.21 44.26
CA GLY A 164 75.21 5.23 45.70
C GLY A 164 75.43 6.62 46.30
N GLY A 165 74.78 6.87 47.43
CA GLY A 165 74.86 8.15 48.14
C GLY A 165 76.13 8.28 48.97
N THR A 166 76.62 9.49 49.16
CA THR A 166 77.80 9.73 50.01
C THR A 166 77.44 9.52 51.48
N GLY A 167 78.36 8.99 52.28
CA GLY A 167 78.21 8.92 53.73
C GLY A 167 78.28 10.31 54.38
N GLY A 168 77.56 10.50 55.49
CA GLY A 168 77.58 11.75 56.25
C GLY A 168 78.88 11.92 57.05
N GLY A 169 79.30 13.16 57.31
CA GLY A 169 80.48 13.44 58.11
C GLY A 169 80.30 13.05 59.57
N GLY A 170 81.37 12.62 60.23
CA GLY A 170 81.41 12.44 61.68
C GLY A 170 81.51 13.76 62.44
N GLY A 171 80.88 13.85 63.59
CA GLY A 171 80.88 15.04 64.45
C GLY A 171 82.21 15.23 65.19
N ALA A 172 82.52 16.48 65.54
CA ALA A 172 83.64 16.78 66.42
C ALA A 172 83.32 16.33 67.86
N GLY A 173 84.25 15.61 68.49
CA GLY A 173 84.15 15.22 69.91
C GLY A 173 84.95 16.16 70.81
N SER A 174 84.89 15.93 72.12
CA SER A 174 85.85 16.44 73.10
C SER A 174 86.83 15.36 73.58
N ALA A 175 86.47 14.07 73.46
CA ALA A 175 87.31 12.92 73.77
C ALA A 175 87.76 12.19 72.49
N ASN A 176 86.82 11.58 71.77
CA ASN A 176 87.08 10.93 70.47
C ASN A 176 86.22 11.58 69.38
N ALA A 177 86.77 11.75 68.18
CA ALA A 177 85.98 12.21 67.04
C ALA A 177 84.98 11.13 66.56
N GLY A 178 83.84 11.57 66.01
CA GLY A 178 82.86 10.67 65.42
C GLY A 178 83.36 10.06 64.11
N ASN A 179 82.95 8.82 63.83
CA ASN A 179 83.27 8.18 62.56
C ASN A 179 82.42 8.77 61.42
N GLY A 180 82.96 8.79 60.22
CA GLY A 180 82.17 9.07 59.02
C GLY A 180 81.22 7.93 58.70
N GLY A 181 80.05 8.25 58.14
CA GLY A 181 79.12 7.24 57.63
C GLY A 181 79.66 6.57 56.38
N ASN A 182 79.26 5.33 56.12
CA ASN A 182 79.67 4.62 54.91
C ASN A 182 78.90 5.16 53.70
N GLY A 183 79.56 5.20 52.54
CA GLY A 183 78.88 5.45 51.27
C GLY A 183 77.99 4.27 50.88
N GLY A 184 76.88 4.56 50.21
CA GLY A 184 75.97 3.52 49.71
C GLY A 184 76.50 2.88 48.42
N SER A 185 76.03 1.67 48.12
CA SER A 185 76.43 0.95 46.91
C SER A 185 75.65 1.41 45.67
N GLY A 186 76.28 1.37 44.50
CA GLY A 186 75.61 1.51 43.20
C GLY A 186 75.61 0.18 42.46
N SER A 187 74.44 -0.26 41.96
CA SER A 187 74.28 -1.58 41.33
C SER A 187 73.55 -1.50 39.99
N GLY A 188 74.09 -2.12 38.93
CA GLY A 188 73.31 -2.40 37.71
C GLY A 188 72.95 -1.17 36.88
N GLY A 189 73.92 -0.32 36.52
CA GLY A 189 73.66 0.92 35.75
C GLY A 189 72.79 0.70 34.50
N GLY A 190 72.98 -0.42 33.79
CA GLY A 190 72.02 -0.93 32.82
C GLY A 190 70.84 -1.63 33.51
N ILE A 191 71.01 -2.90 33.86
CA ILE A 191 69.96 -3.75 34.42
C ILE A 191 70.34 -4.20 35.83
N TYR A 192 69.42 -4.02 36.77
CA TYR A 192 69.47 -4.65 38.10
C TYR A 192 68.29 -5.60 38.28
N SER A 193 68.57 -6.81 38.77
CA SER A 193 67.54 -7.79 39.16
C SER A 193 67.89 -8.47 40.49
N THR A 194 66.88 -8.78 41.31
CA THR A 194 67.07 -9.44 42.62
C THR A 194 66.78 -10.93 42.55
N THR A 195 65.51 -11.35 42.43
CA THR A 195 65.06 -12.75 42.64
C THR A 195 64.33 -13.36 41.43
N GLY A 196 64.26 -12.65 40.30
CA GLY A 196 63.48 -13.05 39.11
C GLY A 196 64.26 -13.88 38.09
N ILE A 197 63.58 -14.30 37.02
CA ILE A 197 64.22 -14.87 35.82
C ILE A 197 64.37 -13.74 34.81
N VAL A 198 65.60 -13.46 34.40
CA VAL A 198 65.89 -12.45 33.37
C VAL A 198 66.40 -13.15 32.12
N TRP A 199 65.86 -12.77 30.97
CA TRP A 199 66.37 -13.10 29.65
C TRP A 199 66.77 -11.82 28.95
N VAL A 200 68.04 -11.71 28.59
CA VAL A 200 68.53 -10.65 27.72
C VAL A 200 68.98 -11.28 26.42
N VAL A 201 68.26 -10.95 25.34
CA VAL A 201 68.42 -11.56 24.02
C VAL A 201 68.77 -10.46 23.01
N SER A 202 69.79 -10.69 22.18
CA SER A 202 70.16 -9.81 21.08
C SER A 202 70.28 -8.32 21.45
N SER A 203 70.75 -8.02 22.65
CA SER A 203 70.76 -6.67 23.19
C SER A 203 72.18 -6.16 23.38
N THR A 204 72.37 -4.84 23.27
CA THR A 204 73.66 -4.19 23.48
C THR A 204 73.60 -3.33 24.74
N ILE A 205 74.40 -3.67 25.76
CA ILE A 205 74.54 -2.91 27.00
C ILE A 205 75.94 -2.33 27.04
N ALA A 206 76.04 -1.00 27.05
CA ALA A 206 77.33 -0.35 26.94
C ALA A 206 77.46 1.01 27.63
N SER A 207 78.68 1.37 28.00
CA SER A 207 79.03 2.65 28.66
C SER A 207 78.26 2.91 29.95
N GLY A 208 77.71 1.86 30.57
CA GLY A 208 77.01 1.95 31.84
C GLY A 208 77.97 2.26 32.99
N ALA A 209 77.44 2.71 34.12
CA ALA A 209 78.25 2.94 35.31
C ALA A 209 77.54 2.46 36.58
N ALA A 210 78.28 1.77 37.43
CA ALA A 210 77.92 1.53 38.82
C ALA A 210 78.94 2.27 39.68
N ILE A 211 78.48 3.21 40.50
CA ILE A 211 79.34 4.12 41.28
C ILE A 211 78.97 3.95 42.74
N GLY A 212 79.91 3.48 43.55
CA GLY A 212 79.78 3.52 45.00
C GLY A 212 79.88 4.94 45.53
N GLY A 213 79.05 5.31 46.48
CA GLY A 213 79.13 6.61 47.14
C GLY A 213 80.41 6.71 47.97
N THR A 214 80.97 7.92 48.08
CA THR A 214 82.15 8.14 48.92
C THR A 214 81.80 7.99 50.41
N GLY A 215 82.72 7.44 51.20
CA GLY A 215 82.59 7.45 52.65
C GLY A 215 82.66 8.87 53.21
N GLY A 216 81.90 9.12 54.28
CA GLY A 216 81.91 10.40 54.99
C GLY A 216 83.26 10.66 55.68
N ALA A 217 83.64 11.93 55.78
CA ALA A 217 84.84 12.32 56.50
C ALA A 217 84.72 12.01 58.00
N ALA A 218 85.84 11.66 58.64
CA ALA A 218 85.91 11.57 60.09
C ALA A 218 85.77 12.95 60.75
N GLY A 219 85.28 13.00 61.99
CA GLY A 219 85.30 14.22 62.80
C GLY A 219 86.72 14.63 63.23
N SER A 220 86.87 15.87 63.71
CA SER A 220 88.17 16.45 64.08
C SER A 220 88.38 16.57 65.60
N THR A 221 89.34 15.81 66.18
CA THR A 221 89.94 15.97 67.53
C THR A 221 91.34 15.30 67.61
N GLY A 222 92.00 15.31 68.79
CA GLY A 222 93.30 14.67 69.03
C GLY A 222 93.33 13.13 69.01
N ALA A 223 92.19 12.46 69.19
CA ALA A 223 91.99 11.03 68.91
C ALA A 223 90.99 10.92 67.75
N GLY A 224 91.52 10.83 66.52
CA GLY A 224 90.73 10.93 65.29
C GLY A 224 89.72 9.79 65.10
N GLY A 225 88.57 10.11 64.50
CA GLY A 225 87.58 9.11 64.08
C GLY A 225 88.02 8.41 62.80
N THR A 226 87.31 7.35 62.40
CA THR A 226 87.57 6.67 61.13
C THR A 226 86.74 7.28 59.99
N GLN A 227 87.35 7.42 58.81
CA GLN A 227 86.61 7.76 57.60
C GLN A 227 85.67 6.60 57.26
N GLY A 228 84.46 6.90 56.81
CA GLY A 228 83.55 5.89 56.32
C GLY A 228 84.12 5.16 55.12
N SER A 229 83.69 3.93 54.88
CA SER A 229 84.08 3.21 53.67
C SER A 229 83.34 3.74 52.44
N THR A 230 83.99 3.69 51.28
CA THR A 230 83.31 3.89 49.99
C THR A 230 82.38 2.72 49.73
N GLY A 231 81.17 3.01 49.24
CA GLY A 231 80.21 2.00 48.86
C GLY A 231 80.70 1.14 47.69
N ALA A 232 80.08 -0.02 47.49
CA ALA A 232 80.50 -0.91 46.42
C ALA A 232 79.92 -0.50 45.05
N ALA A 233 80.64 -0.84 43.99
CA ALA A 233 80.22 -0.66 42.59
C ALA A 233 79.94 -2.04 41.96
N HIS A 234 78.65 -2.42 41.91
CA HIS A 234 78.22 -3.73 41.42
C HIS A 234 77.75 -3.63 39.96
N GLY A 235 78.58 -4.06 39.01
CA GLY A 235 78.15 -4.34 37.64
C GLY A 235 77.49 -3.14 36.93
N GLY A 236 78.27 -2.23 36.36
CA GLY A 236 77.77 -1.04 35.66
C GLY A 236 76.85 -1.33 34.47
N GLY A 237 76.93 -2.54 33.90
CA GLY A 237 76.02 -3.01 32.86
C GLY A 237 74.90 -3.85 33.45
N ILE A 238 75.24 -4.97 34.09
CA ILE A 238 74.29 -5.90 34.71
C ILE A 238 74.67 -6.15 36.16
N ALA A 239 73.70 -6.12 37.06
CA ALA A 239 73.87 -6.65 38.41
C ALA A 239 72.72 -7.59 38.75
N ASN A 240 73.07 -8.85 39.01
CA ASN A 240 72.16 -9.89 39.46
C ASN A 240 72.38 -10.14 40.96
N GLY A 241 71.35 -9.97 41.76
CA GLY A 241 71.39 -10.23 43.20
C GLY A 241 71.44 -11.72 43.52
N SER A 242 70.33 -12.42 43.26
CA SER A 242 70.16 -13.84 43.62
C SER A 242 69.25 -14.63 42.67
N GLY A 243 68.84 -14.05 41.53
CA GLY A 243 67.93 -14.64 40.55
C GLY A 243 68.67 -15.38 39.43
N THR A 244 67.94 -15.85 38.43
CA THR A 244 68.53 -16.44 37.22
C THR A 244 68.65 -15.37 36.15
N PHE A 245 69.88 -15.07 35.71
CA PHE A 245 70.11 -14.09 34.65
C PHE A 245 70.69 -14.77 33.41
N ASN A 246 69.87 -14.95 32.38
CA ASN A 246 70.24 -15.58 31.12
C ASN A 246 70.62 -14.51 30.10
N LEU A 247 71.80 -14.65 29.52
CA LEU A 247 72.27 -13.81 28.42
C LEU A 247 72.37 -14.65 27.15
N GLN A 248 71.83 -14.15 26.03
CA GLN A 248 71.84 -14.79 24.73
C GLN A 248 72.09 -13.76 23.62
N ASN A 249 73.00 -14.04 22.69
CA ASN A 249 73.25 -13.22 21.51
C ASN A 249 73.53 -11.73 21.81
N SER A 250 74.05 -11.39 22.98
CA SER A 250 74.09 -10.01 23.49
C SER A 250 75.51 -9.50 23.71
N ILE A 251 75.67 -8.18 23.68
CA ILE A 251 76.94 -7.48 23.90
C ILE A 251 76.90 -6.76 25.23
N LEU A 252 77.95 -6.94 26.03
CA LEU A 252 78.20 -6.24 27.29
C LEU A 252 79.57 -5.53 27.21
N SER A 253 79.56 -4.25 26.84
CA SER A 253 80.77 -3.53 26.47
C SER A 253 81.04 -2.30 27.32
N THR A 254 82.29 -2.13 27.78
CA THR A 254 82.88 -0.88 28.27
C THR A 254 82.02 -0.15 29.26
N ASN A 255 82.23 -0.36 30.55
CA ASN A 255 81.61 0.51 31.54
C ASN A 255 82.43 1.78 31.76
N ARG A 256 81.74 2.91 31.90
CA ARG A 256 82.37 4.20 32.19
C ARG A 256 83.07 4.17 33.55
N LEU A 257 82.45 3.49 34.53
CA LEU A 257 83.00 3.22 35.87
C LEU A 257 82.43 1.88 36.39
N GLY A 258 83.29 1.02 36.92
CA GLY A 258 82.93 -0.31 37.45
C GLY A 258 83.08 -1.45 36.42
N LEU A 259 82.79 -2.67 36.87
CA LEU A 259 82.85 -3.90 36.07
C LEU A 259 81.57 -4.13 35.27
N ASN A 260 81.60 -4.90 34.20
CA ASN A 260 80.47 -5.17 33.30
C ASN A 260 79.27 -5.83 33.98
N ALA A 261 79.55 -6.89 34.75
CA ALA A 261 78.55 -7.68 35.43
C ALA A 261 78.89 -7.84 36.92
N ASN A 262 77.87 -8.11 37.72
CA ASN A 262 78.02 -8.57 39.10
C ASN A 262 76.95 -9.63 39.39
N GLY A 263 77.33 -10.68 40.13
CA GLY A 263 76.49 -11.85 40.37
C GLY A 263 76.61 -12.93 39.29
N THR A 264 75.84 -14.01 39.46
CA THR A 264 75.86 -15.16 38.54
C THR A 264 75.11 -14.85 37.25
N ILE A 265 75.80 -14.94 36.10
CA ILE A 265 75.20 -14.73 34.77
C ILE A 265 75.34 -16.03 33.97
N VAL A 266 74.22 -16.58 33.51
CA VAL A 266 74.14 -17.80 32.72
C VAL A 266 74.36 -17.47 31.25
N ASN A 267 75.36 -18.11 30.65
CA ASN A 267 75.64 -18.00 29.23
C ASN A 267 74.79 -19.00 28.43
N VAL A 268 73.78 -18.53 27.70
CA VAL A 268 72.86 -19.41 26.94
C VAL A 268 73.31 -19.61 25.49
N ALA A 269 73.97 -18.63 24.86
CA ALA A 269 74.47 -18.73 23.49
C ALA A 269 75.73 -17.85 23.26
N HIS A 270 75.82 -17.17 22.12
CA HIS A 270 76.93 -16.31 21.75
C HIS A 270 76.82 -14.93 22.39
N ASN A 271 77.61 -14.64 23.43
CA ASN A 271 77.59 -13.33 24.08
C ASN A 271 78.99 -12.75 24.16
N LEU A 272 79.16 -11.44 24.00
CA LEU A 272 80.45 -10.74 24.08
C LEU A 272 80.54 -9.90 25.36
N SER A 273 81.69 -9.96 26.05
CA SER A 273 82.00 -9.07 27.18
C SER A 273 83.41 -8.49 27.06
N THR A 274 83.55 -7.20 27.41
CA THR A 274 84.84 -6.49 27.46
C THR A 274 85.69 -6.82 28.68
N ASP A 275 85.13 -7.48 29.69
CA ASP A 275 85.84 -7.92 30.89
C ASP A 275 85.41 -9.34 31.33
N THR A 276 86.03 -9.84 32.38
CA THR A 276 85.86 -11.22 32.89
C THR A 276 84.76 -11.37 33.95
N THR A 277 83.99 -10.32 34.21
CA THR A 277 83.06 -10.31 35.36
C THR A 277 81.76 -11.08 35.18
N PRO A 278 81.28 -11.34 33.95
CA PRO A 278 80.31 -12.41 33.76
C PRO A 278 81.00 -13.76 34.02
N THR A 279 80.83 -14.31 35.23
CA THR A 279 81.47 -15.56 35.66
C THR A 279 80.60 -16.78 35.35
N GLY A 280 81.16 -17.79 34.68
CA GLY A 280 80.48 -19.05 34.33
C GLY A 280 81.29 -19.87 33.31
N SER A 281 81.18 -21.21 33.30
CA SER A 281 82.11 -22.12 32.63
C SER A 281 81.90 -22.35 31.12
N SER A 282 81.20 -21.46 30.40
CA SER A 282 80.94 -21.68 28.96
C SER A 282 80.76 -20.41 28.14
N TRP A 283 81.42 -19.29 28.48
CA TRP A 283 81.47 -18.13 27.58
C TRP A 283 82.26 -18.50 26.31
N THR A 284 81.55 -18.71 25.21
CA THR A 284 82.11 -19.20 23.93
C THR A 284 82.84 -18.12 23.13
N SER A 285 82.64 -16.85 23.45
CA SER A 285 83.36 -15.73 22.85
C SER A 285 84.49 -15.30 23.79
N SER A 286 85.62 -14.87 23.24
CA SER A 286 86.80 -14.47 24.00
C SER A 286 86.43 -13.46 25.08
N GLN A 287 86.53 -13.86 26.33
CA GLN A 287 86.62 -12.92 27.43
C GLN A 287 87.80 -12.00 27.09
N LYS A 288 87.54 -10.69 26.85
CA LYS A 288 88.52 -9.61 26.53
C LYS A 288 88.71 -9.20 25.05
N SER A 289 87.73 -9.39 24.16
CA SER A 289 87.75 -8.64 22.89
C SER A 289 86.98 -7.35 23.04
N TYR A 290 87.63 -6.20 22.85
CA TYR A 290 87.00 -4.88 22.92
C TYR A 290 86.10 -4.68 21.70
N PRO A 291 84.75 -4.81 21.81
CA PRO A 291 83.90 -4.59 20.66
C PRO A 291 83.86 -3.09 20.43
N LEU A 292 84.52 -2.66 19.36
CA LEU A 292 84.41 -1.30 18.85
C LEU A 292 82.96 -1.07 18.38
N LEU A 293 82.18 -0.35 19.20
CA LEU A 293 80.78 -0.05 18.92
C LEU A 293 80.66 1.31 18.23
N ALA A 294 79.78 1.39 17.22
CA ALA A 294 79.40 2.65 16.60
C ALA A 294 78.59 3.51 17.60
N PRO A 295 78.64 4.86 17.47
CA PRO A 295 77.73 5.73 18.21
C PRO A 295 76.27 5.31 18.01
N LEU A 296 75.45 5.55 19.04
CA LEU A 296 74.02 5.33 18.98
C LEU A 296 73.40 6.18 17.86
N ALA A 297 72.92 5.55 16.79
CA ALA A 297 72.39 6.21 15.61
C ALA A 297 70.95 5.76 15.29
N ASN A 298 70.22 6.55 14.50
CA ASN A 298 68.98 6.08 13.87
C ASN A 298 69.37 5.14 12.71
N ASN A 299 68.82 3.94 12.71
CA ASN A 299 69.23 2.84 11.84
C ASN A 299 68.14 2.40 10.86
N GLY A 300 67.07 3.20 10.71
CA GLY A 300 65.91 2.87 9.88
C GLY A 300 64.80 2.11 10.61
N GLY A 301 65.07 1.61 11.83
CA GLY A 301 64.08 1.07 12.76
C GLY A 301 63.68 2.07 13.85
N PRO A 302 62.65 1.76 14.66
CA PRO A 302 62.21 2.60 15.77
C PRO A 302 63.21 2.62 16.95
N THR A 303 64.10 1.64 17.03
CA THR A 303 65.15 1.53 18.04
C THR A 303 66.43 2.17 17.54
N LYS A 304 66.98 3.14 18.26
CA LYS A 304 68.39 3.49 18.02
C LYS A 304 69.25 2.35 18.54
N THR A 305 70.11 1.79 17.70
CA THR A 305 71.01 0.72 18.11
C THR A 305 72.47 1.08 17.96
N MET A 306 73.29 0.45 18.80
CA MET A 306 74.72 0.42 18.63
C MET A 306 75.09 -0.90 17.97
N ALA A 307 76.00 -0.84 17.02
CA ALA A 307 76.43 -1.97 16.24
C ALA A 307 77.95 -2.10 16.26
N LEU A 308 78.46 -3.29 15.97
CA LEU A 308 79.90 -3.48 15.79
C LEU A 308 80.39 -2.66 14.58
N LEU A 309 81.46 -1.90 14.75
CA LEU A 309 82.13 -1.19 13.64
C LEU A 309 82.71 -2.21 12.65
N TYR A 310 82.30 -2.09 11.38
CA TYR A 310 82.66 -3.02 10.30
C TYR A 310 84.18 -2.96 10.03
N THR A 311 84.81 -4.12 9.80
CA THR A 311 86.24 -4.34 9.43
C THR A 311 87.32 -4.07 10.48
N THR A 312 87.10 -3.22 11.49
CA THR A 312 88.13 -2.86 12.48
C THR A 312 87.94 -3.50 13.85
N ASN A 313 86.79 -4.16 14.06
CA ASN A 313 86.40 -4.69 15.36
C ASN A 313 87.01 -6.09 15.62
N PRO A 314 87.80 -6.27 16.69
CA PRO A 314 88.41 -7.57 17.03
C PRO A 314 87.39 -8.63 17.46
N ALA A 315 86.17 -8.24 17.87
CA ALA A 315 85.08 -9.13 18.24
C ALA A 315 84.27 -9.63 17.03
N TYR A 316 84.59 -9.20 15.81
CA TYR A 316 83.86 -9.56 14.57
C TYR A 316 84.05 -11.02 14.13
N ALA A 317 84.85 -11.85 14.82
CA ALA A 317 85.33 -13.16 14.35
C ALA A 317 84.82 -14.42 15.08
N GLN A 318 83.73 -14.34 15.87
CA GLN A 318 83.43 -15.35 16.91
C GLN A 318 82.08 -16.06 16.85
N ILE A 319 81.40 -16.17 15.70
CA ILE A 319 80.11 -16.90 15.61
C ILE A 319 80.23 -18.14 14.71
N PRO A 320 79.74 -19.31 15.15
CA PRO A 320 79.61 -20.51 14.32
C PRO A 320 78.68 -20.31 13.11
N ALA A 321 78.96 -21.00 12.01
CA ALA A 321 78.27 -20.82 10.73
C ALA A 321 76.81 -21.34 10.68
N SER A 322 76.26 -21.90 11.77
CA SER A 322 75.02 -22.71 11.78
C SER A 322 73.76 -22.06 12.37
N ASP A 323 73.82 -20.82 12.84
CA ASP A 323 72.90 -20.38 13.91
C ASP A 323 71.66 -19.58 13.45
N GLY A 324 71.14 -19.86 12.25
CA GLY A 324 69.80 -19.39 11.85
C GLY A 324 69.63 -17.87 11.75
N PHE A 325 70.72 -17.12 11.57
CA PHE A 325 70.67 -15.67 11.39
C PHE A 325 70.08 -15.29 10.01
N PRO A 326 69.26 -14.22 9.92
CA PRO A 326 68.81 -13.65 8.66
C PRO A 326 70.00 -13.10 7.87
N THR A 327 69.89 -13.07 6.54
CA THR A 327 70.99 -12.72 5.63
C THR A 327 71.42 -11.25 5.71
N ASN A 328 70.55 -10.36 6.19
CA ASN A 328 70.82 -8.93 6.39
C ASN A 328 70.51 -8.55 7.84
N ASP A 329 71.15 -7.51 8.38
CA ASP A 329 70.71 -6.87 9.61
C ASP A 329 69.59 -5.82 9.36
N GLN A 330 69.07 -5.23 10.44
CA GLN A 330 68.01 -4.20 10.36
C GLN A 330 68.41 -2.91 9.61
N ARG A 331 69.71 -2.69 9.35
CA ARG A 331 70.21 -1.58 8.52
C ARG A 331 70.16 -1.93 7.03
N GLY A 332 69.70 -3.14 6.69
CA GLY A 332 69.74 -3.68 5.33
C GLY A 332 71.14 -4.07 4.88
N LEU A 333 72.12 -4.10 5.79
CA LEU A 333 73.48 -4.48 5.45
C LEU A 333 73.58 -6.01 5.40
N PRO A 334 74.10 -6.58 4.29
CA PRO A 334 74.39 -8.00 4.21
C PRO A 334 75.30 -8.43 5.35
N ARG A 335 74.85 -9.42 6.12
CA ARG A 335 75.71 -10.11 7.05
C ARG A 335 76.68 -10.99 6.24
N PRO A 336 77.94 -11.14 6.65
CA PRO A 336 78.87 -12.03 5.95
C PRO A 336 78.24 -13.43 5.83
N GLY A 337 78.10 -13.92 4.59
CA GLY A 337 77.29 -15.09 4.27
C GLY A 337 77.70 -16.42 4.94
N LEU A 338 76.77 -17.38 4.88
CA LEU A 338 76.91 -18.77 5.32
C LEU A 338 78.30 -19.34 4.98
N GLY A 339 79.05 -19.75 6.01
CA GLY A 339 80.41 -20.31 5.89
C GLY A 339 81.56 -19.37 6.30
N LYS A 340 81.28 -18.14 6.77
CA LYS A 340 82.28 -17.26 7.39
C LYS A 340 82.01 -17.06 8.88
N THR A 341 83.06 -17.00 9.68
CA THR A 341 83.09 -16.97 11.16
C THR A 341 82.62 -15.65 11.81
N GLN A 342 81.83 -14.82 11.11
CA GLN A 342 81.71 -13.38 11.42
C GLN A 342 80.27 -12.84 11.32
N ALA A 343 79.65 -12.36 12.43
CA ALA A 343 78.41 -11.56 12.38
C ALA A 343 78.25 -10.61 13.60
N ASP A 344 77.33 -9.64 13.50
CA ASP A 344 76.96 -8.72 14.59
C ASP A 344 75.90 -9.37 15.50
N ILE A 345 76.33 -9.89 16.66
CA ILE A 345 75.42 -10.49 17.64
C ILE A 345 74.45 -9.46 18.26
N GLY A 346 74.90 -8.22 18.48
CA GLY A 346 74.15 -7.21 19.25
C GLY A 346 73.17 -6.36 18.46
N ALA A 347 73.13 -6.52 17.13
CA ALA A 347 72.18 -5.87 16.22
C ALA A 347 71.22 -6.89 15.53
N TYR A 348 71.06 -8.07 16.11
CA TYR A 348 70.12 -9.09 15.62
C TYR A 348 68.70 -8.81 16.12
N GLU A 349 67.88 -8.08 15.35
CA GLU A 349 66.48 -7.86 15.74
C GLU A 349 65.57 -9.01 15.30
N VAL A 350 65.12 -9.83 16.26
CA VAL A 350 64.00 -10.78 16.08
C VAL A 350 62.66 -10.05 16.24
N SER A 351 61.71 -10.25 15.33
CA SER A 351 60.43 -9.53 15.33
C SER A 351 59.31 -10.37 15.98
N PRO A 352 58.64 -9.90 17.05
CA PRO A 352 57.41 -10.53 17.53
C PRO A 352 56.30 -10.36 16.48
N PRO A 353 55.13 -10.99 16.66
CA PRO A 353 54.00 -10.76 15.79
C PRO A 353 53.53 -9.31 15.90
N SER A 354 53.38 -8.63 14.77
CA SER A 354 52.77 -7.32 14.62
C SER A 354 51.58 -7.44 13.69
N ILE A 355 50.39 -7.14 14.21
CA ILE A 355 49.14 -7.23 13.45
C ILE A 355 48.95 -5.92 12.68
N THR A 356 48.94 -6.03 11.36
CA THR A 356 48.88 -4.89 10.43
C THR A 356 47.51 -4.18 10.38
N GLY A 357 46.47 -4.80 10.96
CA GLY A 357 45.15 -4.21 11.12
C GLY A 357 44.18 -5.16 11.84
N PRO A 358 43.11 -4.63 12.46
CA PRO A 358 42.08 -5.46 13.08
C PRO A 358 41.35 -6.31 12.01
N PRO A 359 40.70 -7.42 12.42
CA PRO A 359 39.84 -8.14 11.50
C PRO A 359 38.73 -7.22 10.99
N GLN A 360 38.38 -7.33 9.70
CA GLN A 360 37.37 -6.45 9.11
C GLN A 360 35.98 -6.68 9.71
N TYR A 361 35.19 -5.59 9.79
CA TYR A 361 33.77 -5.67 10.15
C TYR A 361 33.01 -6.57 9.18
N GLN A 362 32.03 -7.30 9.70
CA GLN A 362 31.23 -8.23 8.93
C GLN A 362 29.74 -7.96 9.21
N HIS A 363 28.95 -7.87 8.14
CA HIS A 363 27.51 -7.60 8.19
C HIS A 363 26.71 -8.73 7.51
N PRO A 364 26.77 -9.97 8.04
CA PRO A 364 26.05 -11.07 7.42
C PRO A 364 24.54 -10.86 7.54
N ILE A 365 23.80 -11.42 6.59
CA ILE A 365 22.38 -11.76 6.81
C ILE A 365 22.30 -12.95 7.77
N ASN A 366 21.19 -13.10 8.50
CA ASN A 366 20.96 -14.26 9.36
C ASN A 366 21.03 -15.57 8.53
N GLY A 367 21.84 -16.54 8.97
CA GLY A 367 22.14 -17.76 8.20
C GLY A 367 23.23 -17.60 7.12
N GLY A 368 23.77 -16.40 6.93
CA GLY A 368 24.93 -16.16 6.05
C GLY A 368 26.26 -16.65 6.67
N SER A 369 27.37 -16.42 5.98
CA SER A 369 28.71 -16.79 6.44
C SER A 369 29.59 -15.56 6.59
N VAL A 370 30.48 -15.56 7.58
CA VAL A 370 31.51 -14.52 7.76
C VAL A 370 32.90 -15.13 7.77
N VAL A 371 33.87 -14.37 7.24
CA VAL A 371 35.29 -14.75 7.24
C VAL A 371 36.11 -13.60 7.79
N PHE A 372 36.84 -13.87 8.86
CA PHE A 372 37.82 -12.97 9.43
C PHE A 372 39.21 -13.36 8.95
N SER A 373 40.01 -12.36 8.60
CA SER A 373 41.42 -12.50 8.25
C SER A 373 42.20 -11.35 8.87
N ILE A 374 43.49 -11.59 9.13
CA ILE A 374 44.42 -10.56 9.59
C ILE A 374 45.74 -10.68 8.84
N GLY A 375 46.40 -9.54 8.57
CA GLY A 375 47.79 -9.52 8.13
C GLY A 375 48.73 -9.45 9.34
N VAL A 376 49.77 -10.27 9.36
CA VAL A 376 50.76 -10.31 10.44
C VAL A 376 52.17 -10.23 9.86
N ASN A 377 52.97 -9.32 10.40
CA ASN A 377 54.42 -9.32 10.24
C ASN A 377 55.06 -9.95 11.49
N GLY A 378 56.19 -10.64 11.35
CA GLY A 378 56.91 -11.25 12.47
C GLY A 378 57.58 -12.55 12.09
N ASP A 379 58.58 -12.95 12.87
CA ASP A 379 59.35 -14.16 12.59
C ASP A 379 58.54 -15.43 12.85
N SER A 380 58.76 -16.43 12.00
CA SER A 380 58.15 -17.75 12.12
C SER A 380 58.79 -18.59 13.24
N PRO A 381 58.05 -19.52 13.87
CA PRO A 381 56.66 -19.87 13.59
C PRO A 381 55.64 -18.93 14.27
N LEU A 382 54.65 -18.47 13.50
CA LEU A 382 53.49 -17.73 14.02
C LEU A 382 52.37 -18.71 14.39
N SER A 383 51.83 -18.58 15.59
CA SER A 383 50.67 -19.32 16.08
C SER A 383 49.49 -18.38 16.30
N TYR A 384 48.28 -18.79 15.92
CA TYR A 384 47.08 -17.98 16.01
C TYR A 384 46.08 -18.61 16.98
N GLN A 385 45.24 -17.79 17.62
CA GLN A 385 44.09 -18.24 18.41
C GLN A 385 42.98 -17.19 18.36
N TRP A 386 41.90 -17.48 17.64
CA TRP A 386 40.72 -16.62 17.60
C TRP A 386 39.91 -16.70 18.87
N ARG A 387 39.23 -15.59 19.19
CA ARG A 387 38.46 -15.39 20.41
C ARG A 387 37.14 -14.70 20.09
N PHE A 388 36.08 -15.14 20.77
CA PHE A 388 34.75 -14.53 20.76
C PHE A 388 34.41 -14.08 22.18
N ASN A 389 33.98 -12.83 22.36
CA ASN A 389 33.74 -12.24 23.69
C ASN A 389 34.91 -12.43 24.66
N GLY A 390 36.14 -12.31 24.14
CA GLY A 390 37.36 -12.52 24.93
C GLY A 390 37.66 -13.97 25.30
N THR A 391 36.89 -14.96 24.85
CA THR A 391 37.14 -16.39 25.15
C THR A 391 37.68 -17.12 23.93
N ASN A 392 38.64 -18.03 24.11
CA ASN A 392 39.24 -18.79 23.00
C ASN A 392 38.18 -19.65 22.31
N ILE A 393 38.14 -19.57 20.98
CA ILE A 393 37.31 -20.43 20.15
C ILE A 393 38.10 -21.73 19.89
N PRO A 394 37.60 -22.91 20.31
CA PRO A 394 38.30 -24.17 20.11
C PRO A 394 38.63 -24.43 18.63
N GLY A 395 39.88 -24.82 18.34
CA GLY A 395 40.33 -25.19 16.99
C GLY A 395 40.57 -24.02 16.01
N ALA A 396 40.23 -22.78 16.39
CA ALA A 396 40.42 -21.61 15.54
C ALA A 396 41.85 -21.07 15.61
N THR A 397 42.81 -21.82 15.04
CA THR A 397 44.26 -21.58 15.19
C THR A 397 44.99 -21.16 13.91
N LYS A 398 44.24 -20.78 12.88
CA LYS A 398 44.77 -20.31 11.59
C LYS A 398 44.76 -18.78 11.51
N SER A 399 45.46 -18.21 10.53
CA SER A 399 45.43 -16.78 10.21
C SER A 399 44.06 -16.26 9.76
N THR A 400 43.15 -17.17 9.41
CA THR A 400 41.75 -16.89 9.08
C THR A 400 40.80 -17.70 9.96
N TYR A 401 39.62 -17.15 10.24
CA TYR A 401 38.53 -17.85 10.92
C TYR A 401 37.20 -17.58 10.23
N SER A 402 36.42 -18.64 10.01
CA SER A 402 35.12 -18.54 9.33
C SER A 402 34.01 -19.09 10.20
N VAL A 403 32.88 -18.39 10.24
CA VAL A 403 31.63 -18.87 10.85
C VAL A 403 30.61 -19.03 9.73
N ALA A 404 30.14 -20.26 9.51
CA ALA A 404 29.04 -20.55 8.60
C ALA A 404 27.71 -20.46 9.35
N SER A 405 26.64 -20.10 8.65
CA SER A 405 25.28 -20.04 9.19
C SER A 405 25.19 -19.21 10.47
N VAL A 406 25.64 -17.96 10.40
CA VAL A 406 25.68 -17.03 11.52
C VAL A 406 24.29 -16.87 12.14
N THR A 407 24.20 -17.11 13.44
CA THR A 407 23.01 -16.94 14.27
C THR A 407 23.21 -15.81 15.28
N ASN A 408 22.18 -15.49 16.06
CA ASN A 408 22.30 -14.49 17.14
C ASN A 408 23.36 -14.86 18.19
N GLY A 409 23.67 -16.14 18.39
CA GLY A 409 24.74 -16.57 19.29
C GLY A 409 26.14 -16.22 18.80
N ASN A 410 26.28 -15.79 17.55
CA ASN A 410 27.54 -15.40 16.93
C ASN A 410 27.74 -13.87 16.89
N VAL A 411 26.76 -13.08 17.35
CA VAL A 411 26.84 -11.61 17.41
C VAL A 411 27.72 -11.18 18.58
N GLY A 412 28.66 -10.28 18.31
CA GLY A 412 29.58 -9.76 19.31
C GLY A 412 31.02 -9.61 18.82
N PRO A 413 31.93 -9.20 19.72
CA PRO A 413 33.34 -8.95 19.41
C PRO A 413 34.16 -10.21 19.15
N TYR A 414 34.85 -10.22 18.02
CA TYR A 414 35.90 -11.17 17.64
C TYR A 414 37.27 -10.51 17.66
N SER A 415 38.25 -11.20 18.23
CA SER A 415 39.67 -10.81 18.22
C SER A 415 40.55 -12.03 18.00
N VAL A 416 41.82 -11.82 17.68
CA VAL A 416 42.80 -12.90 17.52
C VAL A 416 44.06 -12.60 18.30
N ARG A 417 44.58 -13.63 18.98
CA ARG A 417 45.89 -13.64 19.62
C ARG A 417 46.89 -14.28 18.66
N VAL A 418 48.02 -13.62 18.42
CA VAL A 418 49.12 -14.15 17.61
C VAL A 418 50.39 -14.22 18.44
N THR A 419 51.08 -15.36 18.42
CA THR A 419 52.25 -15.64 19.27
C THR A 419 53.38 -16.27 18.44
N ASN A 420 54.62 -15.84 18.67
CA ASN A 420 55.84 -16.57 18.30
C ASN A 420 56.76 -16.69 19.52
N THR A 421 57.97 -17.21 19.32
CA THR A 421 58.98 -17.38 20.39
C THR A 421 59.46 -16.06 21.01
N PHE A 422 59.19 -14.92 20.38
CA PHE A 422 59.69 -13.61 20.76
C PHE A 422 58.61 -12.68 21.35
N GLY A 423 57.32 -13.02 21.22
CA GLY A 423 56.24 -12.23 21.80
C GLY A 423 54.85 -12.67 21.42
N THR A 424 53.86 -11.97 21.99
CA THR A 424 52.43 -12.15 21.70
C THR A 424 51.77 -10.80 21.43
N ASN A 425 50.87 -10.75 20.46
CA ASN A 425 50.09 -9.58 20.12
C ASN A 425 48.59 -9.94 20.00
N PHE A 426 47.72 -8.99 20.31
CA PHE A 426 46.27 -9.15 20.20
C PHE A 426 45.71 -8.11 19.23
N SER A 427 44.79 -8.53 18.37
CA SER A 427 44.04 -7.57 17.56
C SER A 427 43.07 -6.78 18.42
N LEU A 428 42.69 -5.58 17.97
CA LEU A 428 41.44 -4.96 18.43
C LEU A 428 40.26 -5.89 18.06
N SER A 429 39.17 -5.76 18.83
CA SER A 429 37.96 -6.52 18.55
C SER A 429 37.15 -5.89 17.41
N THR A 430 36.59 -6.72 16.54
CA THR A 430 35.59 -6.33 15.55
C THR A 430 34.26 -7.00 15.85
N ASN A 431 33.14 -6.30 15.62
CA ASN A 431 31.82 -6.87 15.90
C ASN A 431 31.21 -7.50 14.66
N VAL A 432 30.60 -8.66 14.82
CA VAL A 432 29.57 -9.15 13.88
C VAL A 432 28.25 -8.50 14.26
N LEU A 433 27.66 -7.76 13.32
CA LEU A 433 26.38 -7.06 13.48
C LEU A 433 25.42 -7.50 12.38
N PHE A 434 24.11 -7.48 12.64
CA PHE A 434 23.09 -7.85 11.65
C PHE A 434 22.48 -6.62 10.98
N ALA A 435 22.50 -6.61 9.64
CA ALA A 435 21.59 -5.77 8.86
C ALA A 435 20.14 -6.25 9.05
N PRO A 436 19.13 -5.38 8.90
CA PRO A 436 17.73 -5.78 9.07
C PRO A 436 17.32 -6.80 8.01
N SER A 437 16.62 -7.86 8.41
CA SER A 437 16.04 -8.87 7.54
C SER A 437 14.56 -9.03 7.86
N ILE A 438 13.70 -8.85 6.84
CA ILE A 438 12.25 -9.04 7.00
C ILE A 438 11.97 -10.53 7.11
N ILE A 439 11.42 -10.95 8.25
CA ILE A 439 11.07 -12.34 8.56
C ILE A 439 9.58 -12.62 8.35
N SER A 440 8.75 -11.58 8.41
CA SER A 440 7.33 -11.64 8.08
C SER A 440 6.97 -10.37 7.28
N PRO A 441 6.86 -10.44 5.95
CA PRO A 441 6.51 -9.29 5.13
C PRO A 441 5.00 -8.98 5.19
N PRO A 442 4.59 -7.72 4.94
CA PRO A 442 3.20 -7.40 4.68
C PRO A 442 2.69 -8.13 3.44
N THR A 443 1.42 -8.51 3.43
CA THR A 443 0.78 -9.21 2.32
C THR A 443 -0.14 -8.30 1.51
N ASN A 444 -0.32 -8.62 0.23
CA ASN A 444 -1.33 -7.94 -0.59
C ASN A 444 -2.73 -8.12 0.01
N GLN A 445 -3.53 -7.06 0.03
CA GLN A 445 -4.91 -7.13 0.50
C GLN A 445 -5.88 -6.52 -0.51
N THR A 446 -7.08 -7.09 -0.54
CA THR A 446 -8.24 -6.57 -1.28
C THR A 446 -9.33 -6.25 -0.26
N ALA A 447 -9.86 -5.03 -0.30
CA ALA A 447 -10.91 -4.57 0.60
C ALA A 447 -11.98 -3.74 -0.14
N GLN A 448 -13.14 -3.52 0.46
CA GLN A 448 -14.16 -2.62 -0.07
C GLN A 448 -13.96 -1.19 0.43
N ALA A 449 -14.42 -0.21 -0.34
CA ALA A 449 -14.44 1.17 0.13
C ALA A 449 -15.30 1.28 1.41
N GLY A 450 -14.75 1.86 2.47
CA GLY A 450 -15.34 1.93 3.81
C GLY A 450 -14.73 0.96 4.82
N ASP A 451 -14.04 -0.10 4.36
CA ASP A 451 -13.42 -1.09 5.26
C ASP A 451 -12.24 -0.50 6.05
N THR A 452 -11.83 -1.23 7.09
CA THR A 452 -10.58 -0.98 7.80
C THR A 452 -9.58 -2.08 7.46
N VAL A 453 -8.41 -1.71 6.93
CA VAL A 453 -7.33 -2.65 6.57
C VAL A 453 -6.11 -2.42 7.46
N SER A 454 -5.35 -3.49 7.73
CA SER A 454 -4.14 -3.42 8.54
C SER A 454 -3.01 -4.19 7.88
N PHE A 455 -1.82 -3.57 7.84
CA PHE A 455 -0.61 -4.18 7.31
C PHE A 455 0.43 -4.26 8.42
N GLY A 456 0.95 -5.46 8.64
CA GLY A 456 1.98 -5.73 9.65
C GLY A 456 3.25 -6.29 9.01
N ALA A 457 4.39 -5.95 9.58
CA ALA A 457 5.70 -6.50 9.23
C ALA A 457 6.45 -6.92 10.50
N ALA A 458 7.26 -7.97 10.39
CA ALA A 458 8.25 -8.35 11.39
C ALA A 458 9.63 -8.48 10.75
N TRP A 459 10.67 -8.03 11.46
CA TRP A 459 12.05 -8.14 11.03
C TRP A 459 12.97 -8.48 12.19
N ALA A 460 14.14 -9.00 11.86
CA ALA A 460 15.25 -9.22 12.78
C ALA A 460 16.45 -8.37 12.38
N GLY A 461 17.23 -7.87 13.34
CA GLY A 461 18.40 -7.04 13.08
C GLY A 461 18.93 -6.37 14.34
N ASP A 462 20.09 -5.72 14.25
CA ASP A 462 20.66 -4.96 15.38
C ASP A 462 19.90 -3.63 15.58
N LEU A 463 19.79 -3.20 16.85
CA LEU A 463 19.12 -2.01 17.38
C LEU A 463 19.77 -0.69 16.97
N SER A 464 21.06 -0.70 16.64
CA SER A 464 21.82 0.55 16.44
C SER A 464 21.32 1.32 15.22
N GLY A 465 20.61 2.43 15.49
CA GLY A 465 20.06 3.30 14.46
C GLY A 465 18.86 2.72 13.71
N VAL A 466 18.10 1.79 14.29
CA VAL A 466 16.91 1.22 13.63
C VAL A 466 15.88 2.31 13.33
N THR A 467 15.47 2.38 12.07
CA THR A 467 14.40 3.22 11.54
C THR A 467 13.51 2.41 10.62
N ASN A 468 12.21 2.60 10.72
CA ASN A 468 11.25 2.01 9.78
C ASN A 468 10.43 3.11 9.09
N TRP A 469 9.96 2.81 7.90
CA TRP A 469 9.07 3.67 7.11
C TRP A 469 8.02 2.87 6.36
N TRP A 470 6.80 3.38 6.39
CA TRP A 470 5.75 3.00 5.45
C TRP A 470 5.62 4.06 4.37
N ILE A 471 5.67 3.62 3.11
CA ILE A 471 5.45 4.45 1.92
C ILE A 471 4.26 3.87 1.18
N GLY A 472 3.33 4.72 0.74
CA GLY A 472 2.13 4.27 0.05
C GLY A 472 1.51 5.35 -0.81
N THR A 473 0.61 4.93 -1.70
CA THR A 473 -0.05 5.81 -2.68
C THR A 473 -0.90 6.89 -2.01
N ASN A 474 -1.66 6.54 -0.98
CA ASN A 474 -2.31 7.49 -0.08
C ASN A 474 -2.48 6.86 1.31
N ILE A 475 -1.77 7.41 2.30
CA ILE A 475 -1.78 6.96 3.70
C ILE A 475 -2.47 7.98 4.63
N THR A 476 -3.16 8.98 4.07
CA THR A 476 -3.82 10.03 4.85
C THR A 476 -4.87 9.41 5.78
N GLY A 477 -4.78 9.70 7.08
CA GLY A 477 -5.68 9.13 8.10
C GLY A 477 -5.27 7.75 8.64
N ALA A 478 -4.16 7.18 8.17
CA ALA A 478 -3.60 5.96 8.75
C ALA A 478 -3.18 6.17 10.21
N THR A 479 -3.44 5.17 11.06
CA THR A 479 -3.05 5.15 12.46
C THR A 479 -1.97 4.08 12.71
N GLY A 480 -1.14 4.27 13.73
CA GLY A 480 -0.04 3.32 14.05
C GLY A 480 1.25 3.50 13.24
N ILE A 481 1.27 4.41 12.26
CA ILE A 481 2.51 4.76 11.54
C ILE A 481 3.50 5.36 12.54
N THR A 482 4.56 4.61 12.83
CA THR A 482 5.64 4.99 13.73
C THR A 482 6.93 5.17 12.94
N ASN A 483 6.86 6.00 11.89
CA ASN A 483 7.99 6.33 11.04
C ASN A 483 9.11 6.97 11.88
N GLY A 484 10.32 6.41 11.81
CA GLY A 484 11.48 6.92 12.54
C GLY A 484 11.46 6.73 14.06
N SER A 485 10.60 5.86 14.59
CA SER A 485 10.52 5.57 16.04
C SER A 485 11.48 4.45 16.45
N SER A 486 12.19 4.61 17.56
CA SER A 486 12.90 3.50 18.22
C SER A 486 11.87 2.53 18.79
N LEU A 487 11.84 1.29 18.29
CA LEU A 487 10.86 0.29 18.72
C LEU A 487 11.42 -0.61 19.83
N ASN A 488 10.55 -0.98 20.76
CA ASN A 488 10.87 -1.97 21.78
C ASN A 488 10.90 -3.38 21.14
N PRO A 489 11.95 -4.18 21.36
CA PRO A 489 12.01 -5.55 20.86
C PRO A 489 10.90 -6.42 21.49
N LEU A 490 10.24 -7.26 20.68
CA LEU A 490 9.32 -8.31 21.15
C LEU A 490 10.06 -9.48 21.80
N THR A 491 11.32 -9.67 21.41
CA THR A 491 12.31 -10.62 21.92
C THR A 491 13.69 -10.11 21.48
N ILE A 492 14.81 -10.61 22.03
CA ILE A 492 16.16 -10.16 21.63
C ILE A 492 16.26 -10.13 20.08
N ASN A 493 16.38 -8.92 19.53
CA ASN A 493 16.58 -8.63 18.10
C ASN A 493 15.42 -8.98 17.13
N ILE A 494 14.17 -9.14 17.60
CA ILE A 494 12.97 -9.25 16.75
C ILE A 494 12.01 -8.09 17.03
N TYR A 495 11.53 -7.46 15.96
CA TYR A 495 10.67 -6.28 16.01
C TYR A 495 9.45 -6.47 15.12
N THR A 496 8.36 -5.81 15.47
CA THR A 496 7.17 -5.68 14.63
C THR A 496 6.76 -4.24 14.48
N ASN A 497 6.09 -3.97 13.36
CA ASN A 497 5.40 -2.73 13.14
C ASN A 497 4.14 -2.98 12.33
N ALA A 498 3.10 -2.20 12.59
CA ALA A 498 1.88 -2.28 11.80
C ALA A 498 1.24 -0.90 11.73
N PHE A 499 0.54 -0.65 10.62
CA PHE A 499 -0.35 0.49 10.50
C PHE A 499 -1.73 0.03 10.07
N THR A 500 -2.74 0.82 10.44
CA THR A 500 -4.14 0.58 10.10
C THR A 500 -4.68 1.75 9.29
N LEU A 501 -5.38 1.45 8.21
CA LEU A 501 -6.10 2.40 7.38
C LEU A 501 -7.60 2.21 7.61
N PRO A 502 -8.24 3.04 8.43
CA PRO A 502 -9.69 3.00 8.60
C PRO A 502 -10.40 3.67 7.41
N ASN A 503 -11.63 3.23 7.13
CA ASN A 503 -12.52 3.84 6.12
C ASN A 503 -11.84 4.04 4.75
N VAL A 504 -11.23 2.98 4.21
CA VAL A 504 -10.47 3.05 2.96
C VAL A 504 -11.32 3.57 1.79
N GLN A 505 -10.73 4.44 0.97
CA GLN A 505 -11.34 5.00 -0.23
C GLN A 505 -10.64 4.47 -1.48
N LEU A 506 -11.25 4.64 -2.66
CA LEU A 506 -10.63 4.24 -3.93
C LEU A 506 -9.26 4.91 -4.15
N SER A 507 -9.05 6.10 -3.61
CA SER A 507 -7.76 6.81 -3.66
C SER A 507 -6.66 6.18 -2.81
N ASN A 508 -6.99 5.23 -1.92
CA ASN A 508 -6.00 4.45 -1.17
C ASN A 508 -5.52 3.22 -1.95
N ALA A 509 -6.13 2.87 -3.10
CA ALA A 509 -5.63 1.76 -3.90
C ALA A 509 -4.27 2.10 -4.53
N GLY A 510 -3.35 1.14 -4.54
CA GLY A 510 -2.05 1.31 -5.19
C GLY A 510 -0.91 0.53 -4.52
N PRO A 511 0.33 0.77 -4.97
CA PRO A 511 1.53 0.19 -4.36
C PRO A 511 1.83 0.81 -2.99
N TYR A 512 2.38 -0.04 -2.13
CA TYR A 512 2.91 0.27 -0.82
C TYR A 512 4.26 -0.41 -0.62
N SER A 513 5.08 0.16 0.25
CA SER A 513 6.37 -0.37 0.65
C SER A 513 6.58 -0.21 2.15
N PHE A 514 7.09 -1.26 2.76
CA PHE A 514 7.66 -1.23 4.10
C PHE A 514 9.19 -1.24 3.97
N ILE A 515 9.84 -0.23 4.52
CA ILE A 515 11.29 -0.09 4.54
C ILE A 515 11.74 -0.17 5.98
N VAL A 516 12.72 -1.01 6.26
CA VAL A 516 13.40 -1.01 7.55
C VAL A 516 14.90 -0.95 7.35
N GLY A 517 15.52 -0.01 8.05
CA GLY A 517 16.95 0.23 8.01
C GLY A 517 17.54 0.32 9.42
N ASN A 518 18.85 0.09 9.51
CA ASN A 518 19.68 0.45 10.64
C ASN A 518 21.00 1.06 10.11
N ASN A 519 21.96 1.34 11.00
CA ASN A 519 23.25 1.91 10.59
C ASN A 519 24.08 1.02 9.63
N PHE A 520 23.63 -0.21 9.35
CA PHE A 520 24.37 -1.22 8.58
C PHE A 520 23.67 -1.62 7.28
N GLY A 521 22.47 -1.11 7.01
CA GLY A 521 21.75 -1.38 5.76
C GLY A 521 20.25 -1.21 5.90
N ALA A 522 19.55 -1.27 4.77
CA ALA A 522 18.10 -1.22 4.71
C ALA A 522 17.55 -2.29 3.76
N VAL A 523 16.39 -2.82 4.11
CA VAL A 523 15.64 -3.79 3.30
C VAL A 523 14.23 -3.25 3.06
N THR A 524 13.70 -3.48 1.86
CA THR A 524 12.38 -3.04 1.44
C THR A 524 11.52 -4.26 1.08
N SER A 525 10.29 -4.28 1.56
CA SER A 525 9.23 -5.19 1.11
C SER A 525 8.10 -4.38 0.48
N SER A 526 7.64 -4.80 -0.71
CA SER A 526 6.58 -4.12 -1.44
C SER A 526 5.32 -4.98 -1.50
N PHE A 527 4.16 -4.35 -1.39
CA PHE A 527 2.83 -4.97 -1.41
C PHE A 527 1.81 -4.02 -2.03
N ALA A 528 0.60 -4.52 -2.30
CA ALA A 528 -0.46 -3.73 -2.94
C ALA A 528 -1.77 -3.80 -2.13
N LEU A 529 -2.46 -2.65 -2.08
CA LEU A 529 -3.84 -2.56 -1.61
C LEU A 529 -4.76 -2.36 -2.82
N THR A 530 -5.70 -3.28 -3.00
CA THR A 530 -6.76 -3.15 -4.02
C THR A 530 -8.07 -2.78 -3.32
N ILE A 531 -8.67 -1.64 -3.70
CA ILE A 531 -9.97 -1.23 -3.16
C ILE A 531 -11.06 -1.46 -4.21
N GLN A 532 -12.12 -2.15 -3.81
CA GLN A 532 -13.29 -2.42 -4.63
C GLN A 532 -14.42 -1.47 -4.28
N ALA A 533 -15.02 -0.85 -5.29
CA ALA A 533 -16.23 -0.04 -5.11
C ALA A 533 -17.42 -0.97 -4.79
N PRO A 534 -18.27 -0.62 -3.81
CA PRO A 534 -19.43 -1.42 -3.46
C PRO A 534 -20.43 -1.50 -4.63
N LEU A 535 -21.08 -2.66 -4.79
CA LEU A 535 -22.16 -2.83 -5.74
C LEU A 535 -23.38 -2.02 -5.30
N GLN A 536 -23.85 -1.11 -6.15
CA GLN A 536 -25.07 -0.34 -5.94
C GLN A 536 -25.88 -0.28 -7.25
N ILE A 537 -27.18 -0.57 -7.18
CA ILE A 537 -28.10 -0.33 -8.30
C ILE A 537 -28.56 1.13 -8.23
N ILE A 538 -28.14 1.93 -9.21
CA ILE A 538 -28.49 3.35 -9.32
C ILE A 538 -29.87 3.54 -9.95
N SER A 539 -30.20 2.74 -10.97
CA SER A 539 -31.53 2.72 -11.58
C SER A 539 -31.96 1.31 -11.94
N ALA A 540 -33.12 0.89 -11.43
CA ALA A 540 -33.73 -0.38 -11.78
C ALA A 540 -34.37 -0.33 -13.19
N PRO A 541 -34.54 -1.48 -13.86
CA PRO A 541 -35.37 -1.54 -15.06
C PRO A 541 -36.82 -1.16 -14.75
N THR A 542 -37.47 -0.48 -15.69
CA THR A 542 -38.87 -0.04 -15.58
C THR A 542 -39.79 -0.95 -16.37
N ASN A 543 -41.07 -1.01 -15.98
CA ASN A 543 -42.10 -1.73 -16.75
C ASN A 543 -42.21 -1.17 -18.17
N VAL A 544 -42.42 -2.06 -19.16
CA VAL A 544 -42.51 -1.71 -20.58
C VAL A 544 -43.82 -2.25 -21.14
N ALA A 545 -44.56 -1.42 -21.88
CA ALA A 545 -45.74 -1.83 -22.63
C ALA A 545 -45.51 -1.52 -24.11
N VAL A 546 -45.57 -2.54 -24.97
CA VAL A 546 -45.33 -2.41 -26.42
C VAL A 546 -46.35 -3.22 -27.21
N ALA A 547 -46.59 -2.80 -28.45
CA ALA A 547 -47.39 -3.56 -29.39
C ALA A 547 -46.72 -4.88 -29.78
N GLU A 548 -47.51 -5.91 -30.03
CA GLU A 548 -47.07 -7.14 -30.70
C GLU A 548 -46.23 -6.81 -31.95
N GLY A 549 -45.10 -7.50 -32.12
CA GLY A 549 -44.15 -7.27 -33.21
C GLY A 549 -43.20 -6.08 -33.01
N SER A 550 -43.33 -5.30 -31.93
CA SER A 550 -42.34 -4.25 -31.58
C SER A 550 -41.21 -4.80 -30.71
N ASP A 551 -40.14 -4.03 -30.51
CA ASP A 551 -39.03 -4.40 -29.63
C ASP A 551 -39.26 -3.85 -28.21
N ALA A 552 -39.01 -4.66 -27.18
CA ALA A 552 -39.02 -4.23 -25.78
C ALA A 552 -37.61 -4.17 -25.21
N THR A 553 -37.21 -3.04 -24.61
CA THR A 553 -35.87 -2.87 -24.02
C THR A 553 -35.94 -2.57 -22.52
N PHE A 554 -35.20 -3.36 -21.75
CA PHE A 554 -34.99 -3.17 -20.31
C PHE A 554 -33.55 -2.72 -20.07
N ARG A 555 -33.36 -1.75 -19.16
CA ARG A 555 -32.03 -1.19 -18.83
C ARG A 555 -31.84 -1.13 -17.32
N VAL A 556 -30.63 -1.42 -16.86
CA VAL A 556 -30.22 -1.23 -15.47
C VAL A 556 -28.95 -0.39 -15.44
N VAL A 557 -28.83 0.51 -14.46
CA VAL A 557 -27.59 1.24 -14.20
C VAL A 557 -27.10 0.85 -12.81
N ALA A 558 -25.86 0.41 -12.73
CA ALA A 558 -25.22 0.00 -11.50
C ALA A 558 -23.80 0.55 -11.42
N THR A 559 -23.32 0.78 -10.20
CA THR A 559 -21.93 1.13 -9.90
C THR A 559 -21.30 0.05 -9.05
N GLY A 560 -19.98 -0.13 -9.15
CA GLY A 560 -19.23 -1.14 -8.42
C GLY A 560 -18.05 -1.66 -9.24
N SER A 561 -17.12 -2.37 -8.60
CA SER A 561 -15.98 -2.98 -9.29
C SER A 561 -16.35 -4.34 -9.88
N GLY A 562 -15.93 -4.60 -11.13
CA GLY A 562 -16.07 -5.91 -11.77
C GLY A 562 -17.52 -6.35 -12.00
N LEU A 563 -18.39 -5.43 -12.43
CA LEU A 563 -19.82 -5.71 -12.63
C LEU A 563 -20.05 -6.74 -13.74
N THR A 564 -20.92 -7.72 -13.46
CA THR A 564 -21.46 -8.68 -14.43
C THR A 564 -22.97 -8.59 -14.46
N TYR A 565 -23.60 -8.90 -15.59
CA TYR A 565 -25.06 -8.89 -15.72
C TYR A 565 -25.54 -10.25 -16.20
N GLN A 566 -26.72 -10.66 -15.73
CA GLN A 566 -27.42 -11.84 -16.21
C GLN A 566 -28.91 -11.56 -16.24
N TRP A 567 -29.48 -11.56 -17.44
CA TRP A 567 -30.91 -11.36 -17.65
C TRP A 567 -31.67 -12.67 -17.70
N GLN A 568 -32.82 -12.71 -17.03
CA GLN A 568 -33.79 -13.79 -17.04
C GLN A 568 -35.13 -13.27 -17.57
N ALA A 569 -35.74 -14.01 -18.49
CA ALA A 569 -37.09 -13.78 -18.99
C ALA A 569 -38.01 -14.86 -18.42
N ASN A 570 -39.04 -14.47 -17.67
CA ASN A 570 -39.96 -15.38 -16.98
C ASN A 570 -39.24 -16.47 -16.15
N GLY A 571 -38.16 -16.10 -15.46
CA GLY A 571 -37.33 -17.00 -14.65
C GLY A 571 -36.29 -17.82 -15.43
N VAL A 572 -36.25 -17.72 -16.77
CA VAL A 572 -35.30 -18.47 -17.62
C VAL A 572 -34.13 -17.56 -18.05
N PRO A 573 -32.87 -17.97 -17.83
CA PRO A 573 -31.70 -17.20 -18.29
C PRO A 573 -31.68 -17.00 -19.81
N THR A 574 -31.42 -15.77 -20.24
CA THR A 574 -31.38 -15.38 -21.67
C THR A 574 -29.99 -15.44 -22.28
N GLY A 575 -28.95 -15.55 -21.44
CA GLY A 575 -27.54 -15.46 -21.85
C GLY A 575 -27.01 -14.04 -22.07
N VAL A 576 -27.86 -13.02 -21.96
CA VAL A 576 -27.44 -11.62 -22.14
C VAL A 576 -26.69 -11.10 -20.92
N THR A 577 -25.51 -10.53 -21.16
CA THR A 577 -24.56 -10.08 -20.13
C THR A 577 -24.29 -8.57 -20.13
N GLN A 578 -25.04 -7.82 -20.94
CA GLN A 578 -24.97 -6.36 -20.99
C GLN A 578 -25.91 -5.73 -19.96
N SER A 579 -25.70 -4.45 -19.64
CA SER A 579 -26.57 -3.65 -18.77
C SER A 579 -27.96 -3.35 -19.36
N SER A 580 -28.21 -3.78 -20.60
CA SER A 580 -29.51 -3.71 -21.26
C SER A 580 -29.86 -5.03 -21.94
N TYR A 581 -31.14 -5.37 -21.90
CA TYR A 581 -31.72 -6.51 -22.61
C TYR A 581 -32.83 -6.04 -23.53
N THR A 582 -32.75 -6.39 -24.81
CA THR A 582 -33.80 -6.11 -25.80
C THR A 582 -34.40 -7.42 -26.29
N ARG A 583 -35.72 -7.55 -26.19
CA ARG A 583 -36.51 -8.62 -26.81
C ARG A 583 -37.09 -8.09 -28.12
N PRO A 584 -36.57 -8.50 -29.28
CA PRO A 584 -37.10 -8.05 -30.56
C PRO A 584 -38.40 -8.77 -30.91
N GLN A 585 -39.25 -8.13 -31.71
CA GLN A 585 -40.47 -8.74 -32.29
C GLN A 585 -41.34 -9.44 -31.23
N VAL A 586 -41.70 -8.73 -30.16
CA VAL A 586 -42.41 -9.29 -29.00
C VAL A 586 -43.72 -9.99 -29.41
N MET A 587 -43.88 -11.22 -28.93
CA MET A 587 -45.11 -12.00 -29.08
C MET A 587 -45.91 -12.02 -27.78
N PRO A 588 -47.22 -12.33 -27.79
CA PRO A 588 -48.04 -12.47 -26.57
C PRO A 588 -47.43 -13.37 -25.49
N SER A 589 -46.74 -14.45 -25.89
CA SER A 589 -46.04 -15.38 -25.01
C SER A 589 -44.85 -14.76 -24.25
N ASP A 590 -44.34 -13.62 -24.73
CA ASP A 590 -43.17 -12.95 -24.17
C ASP A 590 -43.53 -12.05 -22.98
N ALA A 591 -44.83 -11.81 -22.76
CA ALA A 591 -45.32 -11.07 -21.61
C ALA A 591 -44.88 -11.71 -20.29
N GLY A 592 -44.68 -10.87 -19.28
CA GLY A 592 -44.30 -11.30 -17.94
C GLY A 592 -43.02 -10.65 -17.43
N ASN A 593 -42.33 -11.33 -16.53
CA ASN A 593 -41.31 -10.71 -15.69
C ASN A 593 -39.90 -10.85 -16.28
N TYR A 594 -39.19 -9.72 -16.40
CA TYR A 594 -37.81 -9.65 -16.84
C TYR A 594 -36.95 -9.20 -15.67
N THR A 595 -36.04 -10.08 -15.26
CA THR A 595 -35.20 -9.90 -14.07
C THR A 595 -33.74 -9.81 -14.48
N VAL A 596 -33.02 -8.82 -13.96
CA VAL A 596 -31.56 -8.74 -14.08
C VAL A 596 -30.92 -9.01 -12.73
N THR A 597 -29.95 -9.90 -12.71
CA THR A 597 -29.03 -10.07 -11.60
C THR A 597 -27.72 -9.40 -11.98
N VAL A 598 -27.33 -8.37 -11.22
CA VAL A 598 -26.04 -7.69 -11.34
C VAL A 598 -25.10 -8.30 -10.31
N GLY A 599 -24.03 -8.93 -10.78
CA GLY A 599 -22.99 -9.51 -9.94
C GLY A 599 -21.80 -8.57 -9.77
N SER A 600 -21.10 -8.73 -8.66
CA SER A 600 -19.77 -8.18 -8.39
C SER A 600 -18.96 -9.21 -7.59
N PRO A 601 -17.64 -9.07 -7.44
CA PRO A 601 -16.85 -9.93 -6.55
C PRO A 601 -17.37 -10.00 -5.10
N ASN A 602 -18.18 -9.03 -4.66
CA ASN A 602 -18.66 -8.90 -3.29
C ASN A 602 -20.15 -9.21 -3.12
N GLY A 603 -20.79 -9.79 -4.12
CA GLY A 603 -22.20 -10.18 -4.06
C GLY A 603 -23.03 -9.71 -5.23
N ASN A 604 -24.33 -9.96 -5.12
CA ASN A 604 -25.28 -9.92 -6.22
C ASN A 604 -26.48 -9.06 -5.84
N ALA A 605 -27.01 -8.27 -6.77
CA ALA A 605 -28.24 -7.52 -6.60
C ALA A 605 -29.21 -7.82 -7.75
N THR A 606 -30.46 -8.10 -7.42
CA THR A 606 -31.49 -8.48 -8.40
C THR A 606 -32.59 -7.42 -8.48
N ARG A 607 -33.03 -7.08 -9.69
CA ARG A 607 -34.17 -6.18 -9.95
C ARG A 607 -35.02 -6.70 -11.11
N SER A 608 -36.31 -6.39 -11.09
CA SER A 608 -37.27 -6.93 -12.04
C SER A 608 -38.17 -5.83 -12.60
N ALA A 609 -38.61 -6.02 -13.84
CA ALA A 609 -39.62 -5.22 -14.52
C ALA A 609 -40.58 -6.14 -15.28
N ASN A 610 -41.80 -5.68 -15.54
CA ASN A 610 -42.78 -6.45 -16.30
C ASN A 610 -42.89 -5.94 -17.74
N LEU A 611 -42.94 -6.88 -18.69
CA LEU A 611 -43.37 -6.67 -20.07
C LEU A 611 -44.87 -6.89 -20.18
N THR A 612 -45.59 -5.89 -20.67
CA THR A 612 -46.98 -6.01 -21.12
C THR A 612 -47.02 -5.95 -22.63
N VAL A 613 -47.60 -6.98 -23.26
CA VAL A 613 -47.76 -7.02 -24.72
C VAL A 613 -49.19 -6.59 -25.06
N VAL A 614 -49.31 -5.57 -25.92
CA VAL A 614 -50.59 -5.07 -26.42
C VAL A 614 -50.87 -5.76 -27.76
N VAL A 615 -52.02 -6.40 -27.90
CA VAL A 615 -52.46 -7.01 -29.17
C VAL A 615 -53.60 -6.20 -29.79
N ARG A 616 -53.83 -6.37 -31.10
CA ARG A 616 -54.88 -5.65 -31.84
C ARG A 616 -56.27 -5.89 -31.21
N PRO A 617 -57.18 -4.90 -31.22
CA PRO A 617 -58.52 -5.06 -30.66
C PRO A 617 -59.33 -6.15 -31.38
N GLY A 618 -60.04 -6.97 -30.61
CA GLY A 618 -60.99 -7.96 -31.12
C GLY A 618 -62.44 -7.55 -30.85
N LEU A 619 -63.31 -7.67 -31.86
CA LEU A 619 -64.76 -7.47 -31.70
C LEU A 619 -65.38 -8.71 -31.03
N THR A 620 -66.12 -8.49 -29.96
CA THR A 620 -66.87 -9.54 -29.26
C THR A 620 -68.33 -9.56 -29.65
N ASN A 621 -68.88 -8.44 -30.13
CA ASN A 621 -70.23 -8.37 -30.67
C ASN A 621 -70.32 -7.37 -31.84
N GLN A 622 -70.91 -7.82 -32.95
CA GLN A 622 -70.98 -7.05 -34.19
C GLN A 622 -72.23 -6.16 -34.23
N PRO A 623 -72.18 -4.99 -34.91
CA PRO A 623 -73.38 -4.17 -35.13
C PRO A 623 -74.40 -4.95 -35.98
N SER A 624 -75.67 -4.97 -35.58
CA SER A 624 -76.76 -5.59 -36.34
C SER A 624 -77.33 -4.63 -37.38
N SER A 625 -78.00 -5.14 -38.43
CA SER A 625 -78.70 -4.36 -39.48
C SER A 625 -80.15 -4.06 -39.08
N PRO A 626 -80.50 -2.86 -38.59
CA PRO A 626 -81.87 -2.54 -38.18
C PRO A 626 -82.74 -2.03 -39.36
N THR A 627 -84.04 -2.28 -39.24
CA THR A 627 -85.07 -1.56 -40.01
C THR A 627 -85.80 -0.60 -39.06
N SER A 628 -85.95 0.67 -39.45
CA SER A 628 -86.61 1.70 -38.63
C SER A 628 -87.58 2.53 -39.45
N THR A 629 -88.65 3.04 -38.82
CA THR A 629 -89.60 3.93 -39.47
C THR A 629 -89.09 5.37 -39.47
N GLN A 630 -89.45 6.12 -40.51
CA GLN A 630 -89.07 7.53 -40.61
C GLN A 630 -89.43 8.31 -39.34
N GLY A 631 -88.48 9.11 -38.85
CA GLY A 631 -88.63 9.95 -37.66
C GLY A 631 -88.29 9.27 -36.32
N GLN A 632 -87.99 7.97 -36.32
CA GLN A 632 -87.55 7.26 -35.11
C GLN A 632 -86.05 7.37 -34.86
N SER A 633 -85.57 6.88 -33.71
CA SER A 633 -84.14 6.80 -33.39
C SER A 633 -83.63 5.36 -33.50
N VAL A 634 -82.38 5.20 -33.92
CA VAL A 634 -81.69 3.90 -34.08
C VAL A 634 -80.32 3.97 -33.44
N THR A 635 -79.94 2.94 -32.69
CA THR A 635 -78.60 2.83 -32.08
C THR A 635 -77.86 1.61 -32.62
N PHE A 636 -76.64 1.84 -33.10
CA PHE A 636 -75.68 0.78 -33.38
C PHE A 636 -74.75 0.58 -32.18
N TYR A 637 -74.45 -0.67 -31.85
CA TYR A 637 -73.53 -1.04 -30.78
C TYR A 637 -72.33 -1.82 -31.33
N ALA A 638 -71.17 -1.59 -30.75
CA ALA A 638 -69.94 -2.31 -31.02
C ALA A 638 -69.21 -2.60 -29.70
N TYR A 639 -69.17 -3.88 -29.32
CA TYR A 639 -68.46 -4.31 -28.12
C TYR A 639 -67.14 -4.97 -28.54
N ALA A 640 -66.05 -4.52 -27.93
CA ALA A 640 -64.71 -4.95 -28.26
C ALA A 640 -63.84 -5.10 -27.00
N ILE A 641 -62.83 -5.96 -27.08
CA ILE A 641 -61.82 -6.13 -26.05
C ILE A 641 -60.48 -5.67 -26.64
N GLY A 642 -59.84 -4.71 -25.98
CA GLY A 642 -58.43 -4.43 -26.16
C GLY A 642 -57.68 -5.36 -25.23
N ALA A 643 -56.91 -6.32 -25.74
CA ALA A 643 -56.24 -7.27 -24.85
C ALA A 643 -54.83 -6.75 -24.51
N TYR A 644 -54.61 -6.44 -23.22
CA TYR A 644 -53.29 -6.57 -22.63
C TYR A 644 -53.05 -8.03 -22.30
N VAL A 645 -51.95 -8.59 -22.79
CA VAL A 645 -51.49 -9.91 -22.35
C VAL A 645 -50.54 -9.69 -21.19
N THR A 646 -50.98 -10.11 -20.00
CA THR A 646 -50.15 -10.15 -18.79
C THR A 646 -49.97 -11.61 -18.36
N ASN A 647 -48.77 -11.96 -17.91
CA ASN A 647 -48.50 -13.28 -17.36
C ASN A 647 -49.16 -13.38 -15.98
N SER A 648 -50.32 -14.03 -15.89
CA SER A 648 -50.91 -14.46 -14.63
C SER A 648 -50.30 -15.80 -14.24
N THR A 649 -49.82 -15.91 -13.01
CA THR A 649 -49.30 -17.13 -12.38
C THR A 649 -50.31 -18.29 -12.32
N SER A 650 -51.56 -18.10 -12.78
CA SER A 650 -52.60 -19.14 -12.86
C SER A 650 -52.74 -19.83 -14.22
N GLY A 651 -51.82 -19.61 -15.18
CA GLY A 651 -51.86 -20.28 -16.49
C GLY A 651 -52.98 -19.82 -17.43
N VAL A 652 -53.67 -18.72 -17.09
CA VAL A 652 -54.65 -18.05 -17.94
C VAL A 652 -54.19 -16.61 -18.12
N PRO A 653 -53.89 -16.13 -19.33
CA PRO A 653 -53.53 -14.73 -19.55
C PRO A 653 -54.60 -13.82 -18.94
N GLY A 654 -54.22 -13.01 -17.95
CA GLY A 654 -55.12 -12.00 -17.40
C GLY A 654 -55.31 -10.93 -18.45
N THR A 655 -56.41 -10.97 -19.18
CA THR A 655 -56.77 -9.92 -20.14
C THR A 655 -57.37 -8.75 -19.36
N THR A 656 -56.56 -7.71 -19.15
CA THR A 656 -57.09 -6.41 -18.73
C THR A 656 -57.39 -5.58 -19.98
N ASN A 657 -58.44 -4.76 -19.93
CA ASN A 657 -58.90 -4.06 -21.13
C ASN A 657 -57.96 -2.89 -21.46
N ALA A 658 -57.22 -3.02 -22.55
CA ALA A 658 -56.45 -1.93 -23.13
C ALA A 658 -57.37 -0.79 -23.58
N PRO A 659 -56.96 0.48 -23.40
CA PRO A 659 -57.73 1.62 -23.91
C PRO A 659 -58.01 1.45 -25.40
N LEU A 660 -59.28 1.57 -25.76
CA LEU A 660 -59.77 1.46 -27.13
C LEU A 660 -60.21 2.84 -27.64
N SER A 661 -59.91 3.12 -28.89
CA SER A 661 -60.50 4.24 -29.63
C SER A 661 -61.48 3.70 -30.67
N TYR A 662 -62.67 4.31 -30.74
CA TYR A 662 -63.73 3.98 -31.70
C TYR A 662 -63.84 5.10 -32.74
N GLN A 663 -64.20 4.76 -33.98
CA GLN A 663 -64.62 5.72 -35.01
C GLN A 663 -65.69 5.07 -35.89
N TRP A 664 -66.92 5.55 -35.81
CA TRP A 664 -68.00 5.08 -36.69
C TRP A 664 -67.94 5.75 -38.06
N GLN A 665 -68.39 5.03 -39.08
CA GLN A 665 -68.49 5.49 -40.47
C GLN A 665 -69.87 5.18 -41.06
N HIS A 666 -70.42 6.09 -41.86
CA HIS A 666 -71.59 5.90 -42.72
C HIS A 666 -71.14 5.93 -44.18
N ASN A 667 -71.40 4.86 -44.93
CA ASN A 667 -70.99 4.67 -46.33
C ASN A 667 -69.51 5.02 -46.59
N GLY A 668 -68.63 4.65 -45.65
CA GLY A 668 -67.18 4.87 -45.73
C GLY A 668 -66.69 6.24 -45.26
N THR A 669 -67.58 7.14 -44.81
CA THR A 669 -67.20 8.46 -44.28
C THR A 669 -67.38 8.52 -42.78
N ASN A 670 -66.41 9.10 -42.05
CA ASN A 670 -66.47 9.24 -40.59
C ASN A 670 -67.72 10.01 -40.15
N VAL A 671 -68.49 9.41 -39.24
CA VAL A 671 -69.57 10.11 -38.53
C VAL A 671 -68.91 10.99 -37.46
N ALA A 672 -69.08 12.31 -37.56
CA ALA A 672 -68.44 13.26 -36.67
C ALA A 672 -68.84 13.02 -35.21
N GLY A 673 -67.86 12.97 -34.30
CA GLY A 673 -68.08 12.78 -32.87
C GLY A 673 -68.47 11.36 -32.43
N ALA A 674 -68.66 10.43 -33.36
CA ALA A 674 -69.03 9.05 -33.04
C ALA A 674 -67.79 8.22 -32.66
N THR A 675 -67.24 8.49 -31.47
CA THR A 675 -66.02 7.86 -30.95
C THR A 675 -66.25 6.98 -29.71
N SER A 676 -67.49 6.56 -29.49
CA SER A 676 -67.89 5.65 -28.41
C SER A 676 -68.25 4.26 -28.95
N SER A 677 -68.45 3.30 -28.04
CA SER A 677 -68.88 1.94 -28.35
C SER A 677 -70.31 1.85 -28.93
N ALA A 678 -71.05 2.94 -28.95
CA ALA A 678 -72.35 3.05 -29.61
C ALA A 678 -72.47 4.38 -30.36
N VAL A 679 -73.26 4.37 -31.43
CA VAL A 679 -73.69 5.58 -32.14
C VAL A 679 -75.21 5.56 -32.31
N THR A 680 -75.87 6.65 -31.91
CA THR A 680 -77.32 6.82 -32.01
C THR A 680 -77.65 7.86 -33.06
N LEU A 681 -78.51 7.49 -34.01
CA LEU A 681 -79.10 8.37 -35.01
C LEU A 681 -80.52 8.70 -34.55
N THR A 682 -80.87 9.98 -34.53
CA THR A 682 -82.21 10.45 -34.14
C THR A 682 -82.95 10.99 -35.35
N ASN A 683 -84.28 10.81 -35.39
CA ASN A 683 -85.13 11.31 -36.46
C ASN A 683 -84.71 10.81 -37.86
N VAL A 684 -84.50 9.49 -37.99
CA VAL A 684 -83.96 8.89 -39.21
C VAL A 684 -84.85 9.14 -40.42
N GLY A 685 -84.24 9.51 -41.54
CA GLY A 685 -84.88 9.69 -42.84
C GLY A 685 -84.18 8.89 -43.95
N PRO A 686 -84.68 8.96 -45.19
CA PRO A 686 -84.10 8.20 -46.32
C PRO A 686 -82.60 8.45 -46.57
N ALA A 687 -82.10 9.64 -46.22
CA ALA A 687 -80.68 9.98 -46.36
C ALA A 687 -79.77 9.28 -45.35
N ASP A 688 -80.31 8.84 -44.21
CA ASP A 688 -79.56 8.13 -43.17
C ASP A 688 -79.42 6.63 -43.47
N ALA A 689 -80.23 6.11 -44.41
CA ALA A 689 -80.14 4.73 -44.87
C ALA A 689 -78.76 4.43 -45.48
N GLY A 690 -78.31 3.18 -45.35
CA GLY A 690 -77.00 2.76 -45.86
C GLY A 690 -76.16 2.03 -44.82
N GLY A 691 -74.89 1.81 -45.15
CA GLY A 691 -73.97 0.98 -44.39
C GLY A 691 -73.27 1.74 -43.26
N TYR A 692 -73.30 1.19 -42.05
CA TYR A 692 -72.59 1.68 -40.88
C TYR A 692 -71.49 0.70 -40.46
N SER A 693 -70.28 1.19 -40.23
CA SER A 693 -69.14 0.39 -39.75
C SER A 693 -68.39 1.13 -38.64
N VAL A 694 -67.56 0.41 -37.89
CA VAL A 694 -66.75 0.97 -36.80
C VAL A 694 -65.30 0.53 -36.94
N PHE A 695 -64.39 1.49 -36.79
CA PHE A 695 -62.95 1.26 -36.69
C PHE A 695 -62.54 1.28 -35.22
N LEU A 696 -61.85 0.22 -34.80
CA LEU A 696 -61.32 0.07 -33.46
C LEU A 696 -59.81 0.15 -33.51
N SER A 697 -59.18 0.90 -32.60
CA SER A 697 -57.72 1.01 -32.55
C SER A 697 -57.17 1.04 -31.13
N ASN A 698 -55.96 0.50 -30.96
CA ASN A 698 -55.12 0.65 -29.78
C ASN A 698 -53.63 0.74 -30.21
N LEU A 699 -52.69 0.62 -29.25
CA LEU A 699 -51.25 0.69 -29.54
C LEU A 699 -50.78 -0.33 -30.59
N ALA A 700 -51.44 -1.49 -30.70
CA ALA A 700 -51.10 -2.55 -31.63
C ALA A 700 -51.68 -2.36 -33.05
N GLY A 701 -52.42 -1.28 -33.28
CA GLY A 701 -53.01 -0.93 -34.56
C GLY A 701 -54.54 -1.00 -34.55
N SER A 702 -55.12 -0.99 -35.75
CA SER A 702 -56.56 -0.92 -35.97
C SER A 702 -57.15 -2.20 -36.57
N THR A 703 -58.39 -2.51 -36.19
CA THR A 703 -59.23 -3.54 -36.81
C THR A 703 -60.45 -2.85 -37.42
N SER A 704 -60.66 -3.03 -38.74
CA SER A 704 -61.90 -2.64 -39.43
C SER A 704 -62.82 -3.85 -39.52
N ASN A 705 -64.11 -3.70 -39.26
CA ASN A 705 -65.05 -4.81 -39.37
C ASN A 705 -66.37 -4.42 -40.03
N LEU A 706 -67.13 -5.47 -40.33
CA LEU A 706 -68.30 -5.58 -41.21
C LEU A 706 -69.31 -4.44 -41.12
N VAL A 707 -69.92 -4.14 -42.26
CA VAL A 707 -70.91 -3.09 -42.46
C VAL A 707 -72.30 -3.60 -42.04
N ALA A 708 -72.97 -2.89 -41.13
CA ALA A 708 -74.37 -3.08 -40.78
C ALA A 708 -75.28 -2.14 -41.58
N LEU A 709 -76.36 -2.65 -42.15
CA LEU A 709 -77.24 -1.89 -43.05
C LEU A 709 -78.43 -1.28 -42.30
N LEU A 710 -78.59 0.04 -42.31
CA LEU A 710 -79.81 0.73 -41.89
C LEU A 710 -80.82 0.79 -43.05
N THR A 711 -82.00 0.21 -42.84
CA THR A 711 -83.17 0.40 -43.73
C THR A 711 -84.16 1.38 -43.09
N VAL A 712 -84.56 2.43 -43.81
CA VAL A 712 -85.56 3.41 -43.35
C VAL A 712 -86.87 3.25 -44.13
N ALA A 713 -87.93 2.87 -43.43
CA ALA A 713 -89.25 2.62 -44.00
C ALA A 713 -90.17 3.85 -43.90
N VAL A 714 -90.93 4.14 -44.96
CA VAL A 714 -91.75 5.36 -45.11
C VAL A 714 -93.23 5.01 -45.36
N PRO A 715 -94.22 5.65 -44.72
CA PRO A 715 -95.65 5.43 -44.99
C PRO A 715 -96.07 5.78 -46.44
N PRO A 716 -97.20 5.26 -46.94
CA PRO A 716 -97.64 5.52 -48.30
C PRO A 716 -98.21 6.94 -48.43
N ALA A 717 -97.82 7.67 -49.47
CA ALA A 717 -98.34 9.01 -49.76
C ALA A 717 -98.70 9.16 -51.25
N ILE A 718 -99.77 9.90 -51.56
CA ILE A 718 -100.22 10.16 -52.94
C ILE A 718 -99.41 11.30 -53.52
N ALA A 719 -98.69 11.02 -54.60
CA ALA A 719 -97.96 12.02 -55.37
C ALA A 719 -98.84 12.67 -56.44
N THR A 720 -99.79 11.93 -57.03
CA THR A 720 -100.72 12.45 -58.06
C THR A 720 -102.09 11.79 -57.95
N PRO A 721 -103.19 12.54 -57.71
CA PRO A 721 -104.53 11.98 -57.54
C PRO A 721 -105.25 11.68 -58.88
N PRO A 722 -106.33 10.87 -58.88
CA PRO A 722 -107.19 10.67 -60.05
C PRO A 722 -108.04 11.91 -60.40
N HIS A 723 -108.41 12.05 -61.67
CA HIS A 723 -109.16 13.20 -62.22
C HIS A 723 -110.52 12.79 -62.80
N SER A 724 -111.53 13.66 -62.71
CA SER A 724 -112.88 13.42 -63.25
C SER A 724 -112.89 13.31 -64.79
N VAL A 725 -113.75 12.46 -65.35
CA VAL A 725 -113.84 12.22 -66.80
C VAL A 725 -115.29 12.23 -67.29
N THR A 726 -115.54 12.77 -68.48
CA THR A 726 -116.84 12.70 -69.17
C THR A 726 -116.71 11.87 -70.44
N VAL A 727 -117.60 10.89 -70.63
CA VAL A 727 -117.60 10.02 -71.82
C VAL A 727 -119.00 9.80 -72.39
N VAL A 728 -119.08 9.46 -73.68
CA VAL A 728 -120.33 9.04 -74.32
C VAL A 728 -120.64 7.59 -73.91
N GLN A 729 -121.92 7.28 -73.68
CA GLN A 729 -122.36 5.94 -73.34
C GLN A 729 -121.81 4.90 -74.34
N GLY A 730 -121.20 3.84 -73.82
CA GLY A 730 -120.55 2.78 -74.59
C GLY A 730 -119.05 2.95 -74.83
N GLN A 731 -118.46 4.11 -74.51
CA GLN A 731 -117.01 4.33 -74.61
C GLN A 731 -116.24 3.77 -73.40
N ASN A 732 -114.94 3.56 -73.57
CA ASN A 732 -114.03 3.16 -72.50
C ASN A 732 -113.33 4.38 -71.88
N THR A 733 -112.97 4.32 -70.59
CA THR A 733 -112.20 5.38 -69.88
C THR A 733 -111.34 4.80 -68.74
N ASN A 734 -110.44 5.60 -68.17
CA ASN A 734 -109.64 5.21 -67.01
C ASN A 734 -109.55 6.29 -65.92
N PHE A 735 -109.26 5.87 -64.70
CA PHE A 735 -108.73 6.69 -63.60
C PHE A 735 -107.34 6.18 -63.24
N SER A 736 -106.39 7.06 -62.93
CA SER A 736 -105.01 6.69 -62.54
C SER A 736 -104.54 7.44 -61.29
N VAL A 737 -103.62 6.85 -60.53
CA VAL A 737 -102.99 7.45 -59.34
C VAL A 737 -101.48 7.16 -59.34
N THR A 738 -100.67 8.07 -58.78
CA THR A 738 -99.24 7.83 -58.49
C THR A 738 -98.96 8.01 -57.00
N ALA A 739 -98.21 7.10 -56.38
CA ALA A 739 -97.89 7.13 -54.95
C ALA A 739 -96.41 6.80 -54.66
N ILE A 740 -95.93 7.29 -53.52
CA ILE A 740 -94.60 7.06 -52.95
C ILE A 740 -94.70 6.27 -51.63
N GLY A 741 -93.58 5.74 -51.14
CA GLY A 741 -93.53 4.89 -49.94
C GLY A 741 -93.38 3.39 -50.22
N ALA A 742 -93.03 3.02 -51.46
CA ALA A 742 -92.59 1.67 -51.80
C ALA A 742 -91.10 1.48 -51.49
N TYR A 743 -90.71 0.36 -50.88
CA TYR A 743 -89.31 -0.06 -50.79
C TYR A 743 -89.22 -1.57 -50.99
N THR A 744 -88.55 -1.98 -52.07
CA THR A 744 -88.21 -3.39 -52.37
C THR A 744 -86.68 -3.48 -52.46
N PRO A 745 -86.00 -4.24 -51.58
CA PRO A 745 -84.57 -4.49 -51.70
C PRO A 745 -84.24 -5.20 -53.02
N SER A 746 -83.08 -4.91 -53.63
CA SER A 746 -82.64 -5.51 -54.90
C SER A 746 -82.14 -6.98 -54.79
N GLY A 747 -82.65 -7.76 -53.83
CA GLY A 747 -82.31 -9.17 -53.60
C GLY A 747 -82.77 -9.71 -52.23
N PRO A 748 -82.76 -11.04 -52.00
CA PRO A 748 -83.14 -11.64 -50.72
C PRO A 748 -82.05 -11.40 -49.67
N VAL A 749 -82.16 -10.31 -48.91
CA VAL A 749 -81.37 -10.10 -47.69
C VAL A 749 -82.21 -10.56 -46.50
N ALA A 750 -81.76 -11.60 -45.81
CA ALA A 750 -82.45 -12.10 -44.62
C ALA A 750 -82.54 -10.98 -43.56
N GLY A 751 -83.76 -10.61 -43.17
CA GLY A 751 -84.01 -9.59 -42.14
C GLY A 751 -84.37 -8.19 -42.64
N THR A 752 -84.38 -7.91 -43.96
CA THR A 752 -84.94 -6.65 -44.49
C THR A 752 -86.42 -6.81 -44.80
N ALA A 753 -87.27 -5.99 -44.18
CA ALA A 753 -88.70 -5.97 -44.48
C ALA A 753 -88.99 -5.29 -45.83
N ASP A 754 -89.83 -5.93 -46.64
CA ASP A 754 -90.35 -5.37 -47.89
C ASP A 754 -91.57 -4.49 -47.60
N PHE A 755 -91.66 -3.31 -48.21
CA PHE A 755 -92.77 -2.37 -48.04
C PHE A 755 -93.42 -2.06 -49.40
N PRO A 756 -94.13 -3.02 -50.04
CA PRO A 756 -94.78 -2.78 -51.32
C PRO A 756 -96.05 -1.93 -51.16
N LEU A 757 -96.41 -1.19 -52.20
CA LEU A 757 -97.69 -0.46 -52.26
C LEU A 757 -98.79 -1.37 -52.82
N SER A 758 -99.94 -1.42 -52.14
CA SER A 758 -101.17 -2.07 -52.59
C SER A 758 -102.26 -1.03 -52.86
N TYR A 759 -103.10 -1.26 -53.88
CA TYR A 759 -104.17 -0.34 -54.28
C TYR A 759 -105.54 -1.02 -54.14
N GLN A 760 -106.57 -0.22 -53.86
CA GLN A 760 -107.96 -0.68 -53.90
C GLN A 760 -108.87 0.48 -54.33
N TRP A 761 -109.43 0.39 -55.54
CA TRP A 761 -110.40 1.38 -56.02
C TRP A 761 -111.77 1.19 -55.38
N LYS A 762 -112.48 2.31 -55.21
CA LYS A 762 -113.80 2.42 -54.59
C LYS A 762 -114.74 3.25 -55.46
N TYR A 763 -115.97 2.78 -55.65
CA TYR A 763 -117.08 3.47 -56.31
C TYR A 763 -118.14 3.80 -55.27
N TYR A 764 -118.50 5.07 -55.10
CA TYR A 764 -119.32 5.54 -53.96
C TYR A 764 -118.85 5.00 -52.60
N GLY A 765 -117.54 4.99 -52.38
CA GLY A 765 -116.91 4.51 -51.14
C GLY A 765 -116.87 2.98 -50.96
N THR A 766 -117.45 2.20 -51.88
CA THR A 766 -117.45 0.73 -51.83
C THR A 766 -116.41 0.14 -52.77
N ASN A 767 -115.68 -0.89 -52.34
CA ASN A 767 -114.61 -1.50 -53.13
C ASN A 767 -115.13 -1.99 -54.50
N VAL A 768 -114.44 -1.59 -55.56
CA VAL A 768 -114.62 -2.15 -56.90
C VAL A 768 -113.89 -3.49 -56.95
N PRO A 769 -114.58 -4.62 -57.21
CA PRO A 769 -113.96 -5.94 -57.23
C PRO A 769 -112.76 -5.99 -58.18
N ALA A 770 -111.67 -6.62 -57.75
CA ALA A 770 -110.42 -6.81 -58.51
C ALA A 770 -109.70 -5.55 -58.99
N ALA A 771 -110.16 -4.35 -58.62
CA ALA A 771 -109.51 -3.09 -58.99
C ALA A 771 -108.38 -2.76 -58.01
N THR A 772 -107.26 -3.50 -58.12
CA THR A 772 -106.11 -3.43 -57.21
C THR A 772 -104.83 -2.89 -57.84
N ALA A 773 -104.95 -2.34 -59.06
CA ALA A 773 -103.85 -1.68 -59.75
C ALA A 773 -103.88 -0.16 -59.54
N ALA A 774 -102.78 0.52 -59.87
CA ALA A 774 -102.70 1.99 -59.86
C ALA A 774 -103.61 2.67 -60.92
N VAL A 775 -104.21 1.90 -61.83
CA VAL A 775 -105.14 2.36 -62.87
C VAL A 775 -106.42 1.54 -62.80
N LEU A 776 -107.57 2.21 -62.77
CA LEU A 776 -108.90 1.61 -62.93
C LEU A 776 -109.43 1.87 -64.34
N SER A 777 -109.71 0.82 -65.10
CA SER A 777 -110.33 0.91 -66.42
C SER A 777 -111.81 0.60 -66.36
N ILE A 778 -112.64 1.44 -66.98
CA ILE A 778 -114.09 1.25 -67.13
C ILE A 778 -114.37 1.04 -68.61
N THR A 779 -114.80 -0.16 -68.98
CA THR A 779 -115.12 -0.53 -70.37
C THR A 779 -116.63 -0.46 -70.61
N ASN A 780 -117.03 -0.11 -71.83
CA ASN A 780 -118.42 0.00 -72.26
C ASN A 780 -119.27 0.82 -71.26
N ALA A 781 -118.83 2.04 -70.93
CA ALA A 781 -119.39 2.82 -69.83
C ALA A 781 -120.91 3.04 -70.00
N GLN A 782 -121.67 2.55 -69.03
CA GLN A 782 -123.13 2.65 -68.94
C GLN A 782 -123.54 3.60 -67.83
N ARG A 783 -124.76 4.17 -67.88
CA ARG A 783 -125.25 5.12 -66.85
C ARG A 783 -125.11 4.60 -65.41
N ALA A 784 -125.14 3.28 -65.20
CA ALA A 784 -124.91 2.66 -63.88
C ALA A 784 -123.50 2.90 -63.31
N ASN A 785 -122.53 3.31 -64.14
CA ASN A 785 -121.16 3.62 -63.76
C ASN A 785 -120.96 5.11 -63.37
N VAL A 786 -122.00 5.96 -63.48
CA VAL A 786 -121.89 7.39 -63.16
C VAL A 786 -121.73 7.62 -61.66
N GLY A 787 -120.62 8.26 -61.28
CA GLY A 787 -120.38 8.60 -59.88
C GLY A 787 -118.91 8.80 -59.52
N PRO A 788 -118.63 8.98 -58.22
CA PRO A 788 -117.30 9.22 -57.70
C PRO A 788 -116.50 7.91 -57.54
N TYR A 789 -115.25 7.94 -57.99
CA TYR A 789 -114.24 6.91 -57.84
C TYR A 789 -113.07 7.43 -57.01
N SER A 790 -112.59 6.64 -56.06
CA SER A 790 -111.41 6.96 -55.24
C SER A 790 -110.54 5.71 -55.08
N VAL A 791 -109.28 5.86 -54.66
CA VAL A 791 -108.37 4.72 -54.44
C VAL A 791 -107.73 4.81 -53.05
N GLN A 792 -107.75 3.68 -52.34
CA GLN A 792 -106.98 3.50 -51.11
C GLN A 792 -105.63 2.88 -51.46
N ILE A 793 -104.55 3.43 -50.92
CA ILE A 793 -103.18 2.97 -51.13
C ILE A 793 -102.60 2.58 -49.78
N THR A 794 -102.10 1.36 -49.65
CA THR A 794 -101.59 0.81 -48.39
C THR A 794 -100.18 0.26 -48.52
N ASN A 795 -99.39 0.36 -47.46
CA ASN A 795 -98.20 -0.47 -47.23
C ASN A 795 -98.23 -0.96 -45.77
N LEU A 796 -97.22 -1.71 -45.32
CA LEU A 796 -97.15 -2.23 -43.94
C LEU A 796 -97.18 -1.14 -42.84
N LEU A 797 -96.91 0.12 -43.18
CA LEU A 797 -96.88 1.24 -42.23
C LEU A 797 -98.20 2.02 -42.17
N GLY A 798 -99.13 1.82 -43.11
CA GLY A 798 -100.42 2.49 -43.07
C GLY A 798 -101.16 2.56 -44.40
N ALA A 799 -102.16 3.44 -44.44
CA ALA A 799 -103.03 3.63 -45.58
C ALA A 799 -103.28 5.13 -45.84
N THR A 800 -103.36 5.52 -47.10
CA THR A 800 -103.83 6.84 -47.54
C THR A 800 -104.95 6.68 -48.57
N ASN A 801 -105.86 7.65 -48.67
CA ASN A 801 -106.98 7.62 -49.63
C ASN A 801 -106.91 8.83 -50.55
N SER A 802 -107.21 8.64 -51.84
CA SER A 802 -107.34 9.75 -52.78
C SER A 802 -108.63 10.53 -52.56
N ALA A 803 -108.63 11.80 -52.98
CA ALA A 803 -109.88 12.51 -53.22
C ALA A 803 -110.72 11.80 -54.31
N PRO A 804 -112.06 11.88 -54.29
CA PRO A 804 -112.89 11.26 -55.31
C PRO A 804 -112.85 12.00 -56.67
N ALA A 805 -112.76 11.24 -57.76
CA ALA A 805 -112.84 11.69 -59.14
C ALA A 805 -114.16 11.21 -59.78
N THR A 806 -114.89 12.07 -60.48
CA THR A 806 -116.26 11.75 -60.95
C THR A 806 -116.28 11.27 -62.40
N LEU A 807 -116.99 10.16 -62.67
CA LEU A 807 -117.34 9.73 -64.03
C LEU A 807 -118.71 10.29 -64.43
N THR A 808 -118.77 11.01 -65.54
CA THR A 808 -120.01 11.52 -66.14
C THR A 808 -120.26 10.85 -67.50
N ILE A 809 -121.52 10.46 -67.76
CA ILE A 809 -121.89 9.74 -69.00
C ILE A 809 -122.99 10.49 -69.75
N VAL A 810 -122.74 10.74 -71.05
CA VAL A 810 -123.68 11.38 -71.98
C VAL A 810 -124.37 10.31 -72.84
N SER A 811 -125.70 10.28 -72.81
CA SER A 811 -126.54 9.31 -73.53
C SER A 811 -127.36 9.98 -74.65
N PRO A 812 -127.67 9.29 -75.77
CA PRO A 812 -128.54 9.83 -76.82
C PRO A 812 -130.00 10.05 -76.35
N PRO A 813 -130.78 10.94 -76.99
CA PRO A 813 -132.19 11.15 -76.68
C PRO A 813 -133.05 9.91 -76.99
N ILE A 814 -134.04 9.64 -76.15
CA ILE A 814 -134.94 8.47 -76.25
C ILE A 814 -136.34 8.92 -76.68
N ILE A 815 -136.98 8.20 -77.59
CA ILE A 815 -138.38 8.42 -77.95
C ILE A 815 -139.28 7.87 -76.84
N PHE A 816 -140.04 8.74 -76.19
CA PHE A 816 -140.95 8.38 -75.09
C PHE A 816 -142.39 8.16 -75.55
N ASN A 817 -142.89 9.04 -76.43
CA ASN A 817 -144.23 8.91 -77.01
C ASN A 817 -144.19 9.33 -78.48
N ARG A 818 -144.85 8.56 -79.35
CA ARG A 818 -144.97 8.87 -80.78
C ARG A 818 -146.36 8.50 -81.29
N THR A 819 -147.14 9.51 -81.64
CA THR A 819 -148.39 9.36 -82.41
C THR A 819 -148.21 9.95 -83.81
N THR A 820 -149.27 9.91 -84.64
CA THR A 820 -149.24 10.51 -85.98
C THR A 820 -148.84 11.98 -85.97
N ASN A 821 -149.20 12.75 -84.94
CA ASN A 821 -148.99 14.20 -84.90
C ASN A 821 -148.16 14.69 -83.69
N VAL A 822 -147.68 13.80 -82.81
CA VAL A 822 -146.94 14.18 -81.59
C VAL A 822 -145.71 13.29 -81.39
N LEU A 823 -144.54 13.89 -81.11
CA LEU A 823 -143.33 13.20 -80.68
C LEU A 823 -142.82 13.79 -79.37
N THR A 824 -142.68 12.98 -78.32
CA THR A 824 -142.01 13.37 -77.08
C THR A 824 -140.68 12.64 -76.95
N LEU A 825 -139.60 13.40 -76.80
CA LEU A 825 -138.26 12.88 -76.53
C LEU A 825 -137.91 13.08 -75.06
N ILE A 826 -137.15 12.12 -74.51
CA ILE A 826 -136.51 12.21 -73.20
C ILE A 826 -135.00 12.26 -73.38
N VAL A 827 -134.39 13.31 -72.86
CA VAL A 827 -132.94 13.44 -72.71
C VAL A 827 -132.62 13.26 -71.25
N PHE A 828 -131.76 12.30 -70.92
CA PHE A 828 -131.26 12.25 -69.56
C PHE A 828 -130.09 13.20 -69.38
N THR A 829 -130.18 14.01 -68.32
CA THR A 829 -129.19 15.04 -68.03
C THR A 829 -128.38 14.68 -66.78
N ALA A 830 -127.13 15.11 -66.75
CA ALA A 830 -126.30 15.16 -65.56
C ALA A 830 -126.20 16.59 -65.06
N SER A 831 -126.05 16.75 -63.75
CA SER A 831 -125.91 18.05 -63.09
C SER A 831 -124.78 18.89 -63.67
N ASN A 832 -124.99 20.19 -63.77
CA ASN A 832 -123.99 21.20 -64.18
C ASN A 832 -123.46 21.04 -65.61
N LEU A 833 -124.18 20.30 -66.47
CA LEU A 833 -123.94 20.29 -67.91
C LEU A 833 -125.07 21.02 -68.64
N THR A 834 -124.69 21.70 -69.72
CA THR A 834 -125.63 22.31 -70.66
C THR A 834 -125.94 21.29 -71.75
N TYR A 835 -127.22 20.98 -71.94
CA TYR A 835 -127.68 20.05 -72.97
C TYR A 835 -128.45 20.79 -74.06
N THR A 836 -128.05 20.57 -75.32
CA THR A 836 -128.71 21.19 -76.48
C THR A 836 -129.35 20.10 -77.34
N LEU A 837 -130.69 20.07 -77.39
CA LEU A 837 -131.43 19.17 -78.26
C LEU A 837 -131.55 19.82 -79.63
N GLN A 838 -131.10 19.09 -80.64
CA GLN A 838 -131.13 19.56 -82.02
C GLN A 838 -131.92 18.59 -82.89
N ASP A 839 -132.59 19.11 -83.91
CA ASP A 839 -133.29 18.34 -84.92
C ASP A 839 -132.76 18.61 -86.35
N ASN A 840 -133.01 17.66 -87.24
CA ASN A 840 -132.77 17.82 -88.67
C ASN A 840 -133.67 16.88 -89.48
N THR A 841 -133.95 17.22 -90.74
CA THR A 841 -134.60 16.31 -91.69
C THR A 841 -133.59 15.37 -92.38
N ASP A 842 -132.29 15.68 -92.32
CA ASP A 842 -131.19 14.86 -92.83
C ASP A 842 -130.17 14.58 -91.71
N ILE A 843 -130.02 13.31 -91.33
CA ILE A 843 -129.10 12.89 -90.27
C ILE A 843 -127.63 13.16 -90.61
N THR A 844 -127.30 13.31 -91.90
CA THR A 844 -125.92 13.51 -92.35
C THR A 844 -125.53 14.98 -92.42
N SER A 845 -126.49 15.90 -92.26
CA SER A 845 -126.21 17.34 -92.30
C SER A 845 -125.25 17.77 -91.18
N SER A 846 -124.33 18.67 -91.48
CA SER A 846 -123.44 19.28 -90.50
C SER A 846 -124.12 20.38 -89.68
N SER A 847 -125.21 20.95 -90.20
CA SER A 847 -125.92 22.09 -89.62
C SER A 847 -127.28 21.64 -89.09
N TRP A 848 -127.34 21.37 -87.80
CA TRP A 848 -128.55 20.95 -87.10
C TRP A 848 -129.25 22.14 -86.46
N ASN A 849 -130.58 22.13 -86.48
CA ASN A 849 -131.35 23.19 -85.86
C ASN A 849 -131.48 22.92 -84.38
N THR A 850 -131.11 23.90 -83.54
CA THR A 850 -131.38 23.80 -82.11
C THR A 850 -132.87 23.98 -81.88
N VAL A 851 -133.50 22.92 -81.40
CA VAL A 851 -134.92 22.95 -81.08
C VAL A 851 -135.16 23.36 -79.64
N ALA A 852 -134.24 23.01 -78.74
CA ALA A 852 -134.28 23.50 -77.37
C ALA A 852 -132.92 23.37 -76.68
N THR A 853 -132.72 24.16 -75.61
CA THR A 853 -131.52 24.10 -74.77
C THR A 853 -131.96 24.04 -73.32
N GLN A 854 -131.34 23.15 -72.53
CA GLN A 854 -131.60 23.00 -71.12
C GLN A 854 -130.27 22.95 -70.36
N ASN A 855 -130.05 23.96 -69.51
CA ASN A 855 -129.08 23.84 -68.43
C ASN A 855 -129.73 22.96 -67.38
N SER A 856 -129.14 21.81 -67.07
CA SER A 856 -129.72 20.93 -66.07
C SER A 856 -129.17 21.24 -64.68
N PRO A 857 -130.02 21.73 -63.76
CA PRO A 857 -129.58 22.01 -62.40
C PRO A 857 -129.49 20.74 -61.54
N THR A 858 -130.03 19.60 -61.96
CA THR A 858 -130.03 18.32 -61.20
C THR A 858 -130.08 17.09 -62.12
N ASN A 859 -129.67 15.90 -61.65
CA ASN A 859 -129.70 14.62 -62.40
C ASN A 859 -131.13 14.17 -62.76
N ALA A 860 -131.77 14.91 -63.66
CA ALA A 860 -133.14 14.74 -64.08
C ALA A 860 -133.22 14.32 -65.55
N PHE A 861 -134.42 13.98 -65.98
CA PHE A 861 -134.72 13.85 -67.38
C PHE A 861 -135.40 15.13 -67.88
N TRP A 862 -135.02 15.54 -69.07
CA TRP A 862 -135.59 16.68 -69.77
C TRP A 862 -136.45 16.16 -70.92
N THR A 863 -137.72 16.53 -70.94
CA THR A 863 -138.66 16.15 -71.99
C THR A 863 -138.88 17.29 -72.96
N ASN A 864 -139.00 16.96 -74.25
CA ASN A 864 -139.37 17.92 -75.28
C ASN A 864 -140.43 17.30 -76.20
N THR A 865 -141.57 17.97 -76.33
CA THR A 865 -142.71 17.48 -77.11
C THR A 865 -142.91 18.35 -78.34
N PHE A 866 -142.93 17.70 -79.50
CA PHE A 866 -143.10 18.32 -80.81
C PHE A 866 -144.46 17.94 -81.38
N TYR A 867 -145.16 18.92 -81.96
CA TYR A 867 -146.45 18.74 -82.65
C TYR A 867 -146.28 19.00 -84.14
N PHE A 868 -146.84 18.13 -85.00
CA PHE A 868 -146.69 18.22 -86.45
C PHE A 868 -148.05 18.21 -87.15
N THR A 869 -148.24 19.10 -88.13
CA THR A 869 -149.49 19.24 -88.90
C THR A 869 -149.49 18.42 -90.20
N ASN A 870 -148.33 17.93 -90.66
CA ASN A 870 -148.16 16.90 -91.70
C ASN A 870 -146.68 16.42 -91.69
N PRO A 871 -146.29 15.42 -90.90
CA PRO A 871 -144.87 15.24 -90.52
C PRO A 871 -143.98 14.61 -91.62
N PRO A 872 -142.88 15.26 -92.03
CA PRO A 872 -141.75 14.59 -92.69
C PRO A 872 -140.87 13.83 -91.66
N THR A 873 -139.98 12.95 -92.14
CA THR A 873 -138.97 12.27 -91.29
C THR A 873 -138.04 13.29 -90.62
N ARG A 874 -137.82 13.14 -89.30
CA ARG A 874 -136.98 14.01 -88.45
C ARG A 874 -136.03 13.17 -87.60
N PHE A 875 -134.80 13.63 -87.44
CA PHE A 875 -133.76 13.06 -86.58
C PHE A 875 -133.46 14.01 -85.42
N PHE A 876 -133.00 13.45 -84.29
CA PHE A 876 -132.68 14.23 -83.09
C PHE A 876 -131.36 13.78 -82.49
N ARG A 877 -130.59 14.73 -81.97
CA ARG A 877 -129.36 14.46 -81.21
C ARG A 877 -129.25 15.37 -80.00
N ILE A 878 -128.44 14.95 -79.04
CA ILE A 878 -128.06 15.78 -77.89
C ILE A 878 -126.60 16.18 -77.99
N MET A 879 -126.32 17.45 -77.70
CA MET A 879 -124.98 17.99 -77.57
C MET A 879 -124.74 18.44 -76.13
N THR A 880 -123.54 18.17 -75.62
CA THR A 880 -122.98 18.82 -74.42
C THR A 880 -121.64 19.45 -74.80
N PRO A 881 -121.21 20.55 -74.14
CA PRO A 881 -119.90 21.16 -74.34
C PRO A 881 -118.74 20.17 -74.26
#